data_AF-A0A3D0TPG4-F1
#
_entry.id   AF-A0A3D0TPG4-F1
#
_cell.length_a   1.000
_cell.length_b   1.000
_cell.length_c   1.000
_cell.angle_alpha   90.00
_cell.angle_beta   90.00
_cell.angle_gamma   90.00
#
_symmetry.space_group_name_H-M   'P 1'
#
loop_
_entity.id
_entity.type
_entity.pdbx_description
1 polymer ?
#
loop_
_entity_poly.entity_id
_entity_poly.type
_entity_poly.pdbx_seq_one_letter_code
_entity_poly.pdbx_strand_id
1 'polypeptide(L)'
;MLGPAEAEHRRQQMVEPAAAARQHHDPVRAERARELQRQVEVAGVLVGGVAPEQAVGPGLAPAVEVGSSDRVEVADHDVGHEAQRGGVDEAAVDGDDARRRRLVGRPDGRPATRRQIRRHHPGQHGRVGRAVEHPDAGRVEVGLRWHRASLPQGACRRGLAARAAGSPRGATGTFGGLRSVRRLARLPALLLAVALCALLLLGAARAVAPHLSRTLDAVDRERAEVPLDLRPGAQRTDVFDVHGRPIGVLRYDVDRELTRLGDVPTDVIATLLASEDAKFWRHTGVDLRATVRALVSNVSAGSISSGGSTITQQIVKLRVVGNERSFNRKIREAVLATRLEEQFTKSEILEFYVNEIFLGNGAYGLQAAAETYFGKDVSELDVGDMAFLAGLIRSPSIYDGFDKNADVVTRRRSSALARAEAEGVITAAERAAFERRPLPKENLSPQRTDVRLRRDYFLDEVTTALLGLPELGDTHDERFARVFNGGLRVWTTLVPELKEQMDAAVAEVLPEPSAEGFEVAMATVDPSTGAILAMVGGPEFTDLQFNLATQGMRQPGSSFKAYVLATAVEAAGLIPHDTISGLAPCTFANPPQADYVVHNFGNSAGRVASLRRQTLASSNCAFVRLGILTGIDRVADTASRLVGRDGDDVFDPYLSLSLGAQEVTVLEQAAAYATFANDGVRMEPYYITRIEDRDGNLLYEHAPQGRRVVSPRTAEWVTATLHANIESGTGTRAQLADGRPAAGKTGTAQDFTDAWFVGFTPQYSTAVWMGHPDEKVPMRDVQGRRGTGGWIPARIWGAYMSAALADEPVRPLPSAPAANRGPRHLFLEDDQCVIELDVGAPPAAPDAASPEEAAPAAAEPLRFDQPCSMVRLDNASDALVPLPTALCEVPVATSFGLTRNQLIRCIDVGPEHAALIRAQAAAEAAEAAAADSSTG
;
A
#
# COMPACT_ATOMS: atom_id res chain seq x y z
N MET A 1 -4.55 -71.31 -6.31
CA MET A 1 -4.27 -71.84 -7.66
C MET A 1 -3.80 -70.67 -8.52
N LEU A 2 -2.60 -70.82 -9.12
CA LEU A 2 -2.11 -70.29 -10.41
C LEU A 2 -2.43 -68.80 -10.74
N GLY A 3 -1.49 -67.92 -11.06
CA GLY A 3 -0.06 -68.06 -11.33
C GLY A 3 0.50 -66.75 -11.96
N PRO A 4 1.83 -66.61 -12.07
CA PRO A 4 2.55 -65.35 -12.19
C PRO A 4 2.99 -65.04 -13.63
N ALA A 5 2.86 -63.78 -14.08
CA ALA A 5 3.32 -63.36 -15.41
C ALA A 5 3.80 -61.90 -15.53
N GLU A 6 4.06 -61.17 -14.44
CA GLU A 6 4.57 -59.78 -14.53
C GLU A 6 5.82 -59.50 -13.67
N ALA A 7 6.50 -60.54 -13.20
CA ALA A 7 7.72 -60.42 -12.39
C ALA A 7 9.04 -60.53 -13.19
N GLU A 8 9.00 -60.74 -14.51
CA GLU A 8 10.19 -61.07 -15.32
C GLU A 8 10.62 -59.96 -16.32
N HIS A 9 10.17 -58.71 -16.14
CA HIS A 9 10.58 -57.60 -17.02
C HIS A 9 11.28 -56.43 -16.32
N ARG A 10 11.58 -56.55 -15.02
CA ARG A 10 12.27 -55.50 -14.22
C ARG A 10 13.62 -55.90 -13.65
N ARG A 11 14.20 -57.04 -14.06
CA ARG A 11 15.55 -57.45 -13.65
C ARG A 11 16.34 -57.93 -14.86
N GLN A 12 16.94 -56.99 -15.58
CA GLN A 12 18.24 -57.10 -16.26
C GLN A 12 18.36 -55.94 -17.24
N GLN A 13 18.95 -54.82 -16.77
CA GLN A 13 19.98 -54.05 -17.48
C GLN A 13 20.32 -52.81 -16.65
N MET A 14 21.21 -53.01 -15.67
CA MET A 14 22.19 -52.00 -15.28
C MET A 14 23.52 -52.42 -15.91
N VAL A 15 24.22 -51.53 -16.63
CA VAL A 15 25.69 -51.26 -16.55
C VAL A 15 25.94 -49.88 -17.22
N GLU A 16 26.63 -48.99 -16.49
CA GLU A 16 27.07 -47.59 -16.73
C GLU A 16 28.07 -47.35 -17.92
N PRO A 17 28.65 -46.13 -18.20
CA PRO A 17 28.54 -44.78 -17.57
C PRO A 17 28.39 -43.57 -18.55
N ALA A 18 28.31 -42.36 -17.97
CA ALA A 18 28.82 -41.05 -18.47
C ALA A 18 27.81 -39.95 -18.89
N ALA A 19 27.84 -38.87 -18.11
CA ALA A 19 27.89 -37.45 -18.50
C ALA A 19 27.04 -36.96 -19.69
N ALA A 20 25.92 -36.28 -19.39
CA ALA A 20 25.51 -35.05 -20.09
C ALA A 20 24.42 -34.33 -19.27
N ALA A 21 24.72 -33.10 -18.86
CA ALA A 21 23.77 -32.21 -18.22
C ALA A 21 23.08 -31.31 -19.27
N ARG A 22 21.85 -30.87 -18.91
CA ARG A 22 21.10 -29.68 -19.37
C ARG A 22 20.37 -29.75 -20.72
N GLN A 23 19.04 -29.77 -20.63
CA GLN A 23 18.15 -28.62 -20.90
C GLN A 23 16.70 -29.13 -20.91
N HIS A 24 15.92 -28.88 -19.85
CA HIS A 24 14.47 -28.96 -19.92
C HIS A 24 13.87 -27.59 -19.63
N HIS A 25 13.26 -27.03 -20.68
CA HIS A 25 12.33 -25.91 -20.64
C HIS A 25 11.14 -26.29 -19.76
N ASP A 26 10.89 -25.47 -18.75
CA ASP A 26 9.70 -25.54 -17.91
C ASP A 26 8.50 -24.87 -18.62
N PRO A 27 7.48 -25.63 -19.04
CA PRO A 27 6.31 -25.10 -19.73
C PRO A 27 5.47 -24.17 -18.84
N VAL A 28 5.52 -24.32 -17.52
CA VAL A 28 4.72 -23.53 -16.57
C VAL A 28 5.28 -22.11 -16.45
N ARG A 29 6.61 -21.96 -16.49
CA ARG A 29 7.26 -20.64 -16.53
C ARG A 29 6.99 -19.89 -17.83
N ALA A 30 6.88 -20.60 -18.95
CA ALA A 30 6.53 -20.01 -20.25
C ALA A 30 5.06 -19.58 -20.33
N GLU A 31 4.17 -20.22 -19.55
CA GLU A 31 2.76 -19.85 -19.45
C GLU A 31 2.58 -18.65 -18.50
N ARG A 32 3.30 -18.61 -17.38
CA ARG A 32 3.36 -17.45 -16.47
C ARG A 32 3.96 -16.21 -17.15
N ALA A 33 4.98 -16.37 -18.01
CA ALA A 33 5.54 -15.29 -18.79
C ALA A 33 4.57 -14.77 -19.87
N ARG A 34 3.75 -15.65 -20.48
CA ARG A 34 2.69 -15.24 -21.43
C ARG A 34 1.54 -14.53 -20.73
N GLU A 35 1.22 -14.93 -19.49
CA GLU A 35 0.18 -14.28 -18.68
C GLU A 35 0.64 -12.89 -18.22
N LEU A 36 1.89 -12.75 -17.75
CA LEU A 36 2.52 -11.46 -17.47
C LEU A 36 2.58 -10.56 -18.72
N GLN A 37 2.86 -11.13 -19.89
CA GLN A 37 2.90 -10.37 -21.14
C GLN A 37 1.49 -9.93 -21.61
N ARG A 38 0.43 -10.72 -21.31
CA ARG A 38 -0.97 -10.30 -21.49
C ARG A 38 -1.38 -9.20 -20.52
N GLN A 39 -0.93 -9.25 -19.27
CA GLN A 39 -1.17 -8.20 -18.28
C GLN A 39 -0.49 -6.87 -18.69
N VAL A 40 0.67 -6.93 -19.33
CA VAL A 40 1.38 -5.75 -19.88
C VAL A 40 0.73 -5.23 -21.17
N GLU A 41 0.24 -6.10 -22.06
CA GLU A 41 -0.49 -5.66 -23.27
C GLU A 41 -1.86 -5.04 -22.96
N VAL A 42 -2.56 -5.50 -21.91
CA VAL A 42 -3.83 -4.89 -21.46
C VAL A 42 -3.61 -3.53 -20.81
N ALA A 43 -2.47 -3.30 -20.14
CA ALA A 43 -2.08 -1.98 -19.64
C ALA A 43 -1.63 -1.01 -20.77
N GLY A 44 -1.11 -1.55 -21.89
CA GLY A 44 -0.59 -0.76 -23.01
C GLY A 44 -1.63 -0.21 -24.01
N VAL A 45 -2.90 -0.63 -23.94
CA VAL A 45 -3.94 -0.24 -24.92
C VAL A 45 -4.72 1.03 -24.53
N LEU A 46 -4.44 1.66 -23.37
CA LEU A 46 -5.20 2.83 -22.89
C LEU A 46 -4.42 4.15 -22.76
N VAL A 47 -3.28 4.33 -23.44
CA VAL A 47 -2.69 5.67 -23.61
C VAL A 47 -2.26 5.89 -25.06
N GLY A 48 -2.88 6.86 -25.71
CA GLY A 48 -2.60 7.24 -27.10
C GLY A 48 -1.19 7.80 -27.29
N GLY A 49 -0.40 7.08 -28.10
CA GLY A 49 0.49 7.53 -29.16
C GLY A 49 1.46 8.70 -28.94
N VAL A 50 2.76 8.37 -28.90
CA VAL A 50 3.81 8.94 -29.77
C VAL A 50 4.87 7.86 -30.01
N ALA A 51 5.13 7.50 -31.28
CA ALA A 51 6.23 6.61 -31.67
C ALA A 51 7.54 7.40 -31.84
N PRO A 52 8.70 6.73 -31.70
CA PRO A 52 9.72 6.89 -32.73
C PRO A 52 10.28 5.56 -33.26
N GLU A 53 10.87 5.69 -34.44
CA GLU A 53 11.33 4.68 -35.39
C GLU A 53 12.58 3.86 -34.97
N GLN A 54 12.57 2.61 -35.41
CA GLN A 54 13.62 1.78 -36.04
C GLN A 54 15.11 1.95 -35.68
N ALA A 55 15.74 0.84 -35.23
CA ALA A 55 16.98 0.24 -35.78
C ALA A 55 17.16 -1.19 -35.20
N VAL A 56 16.87 -2.26 -35.94
CA VAL A 56 17.81 -3.13 -36.70
C VAL A 56 18.95 -3.76 -35.86
N GLY A 57 18.75 -5.01 -35.45
CA GLY A 57 19.58 -6.18 -35.82
C GLY A 57 20.97 -6.40 -35.19
N PRO A 58 21.45 -7.66 -35.15
CA PRO A 58 22.20 -8.21 -34.01
C PRO A 58 23.69 -8.51 -34.30
N GLY A 59 24.49 -8.75 -33.24
CA GLY A 59 25.71 -9.53 -33.40
C GLY A 59 26.78 -9.38 -32.32
N LEU A 60 27.29 -10.55 -31.89
CA LEU A 60 28.67 -10.84 -31.49
C LEU A 60 29.09 -10.58 -30.04
N ALA A 61 29.22 -11.69 -29.29
CA ALA A 61 30.32 -11.91 -28.37
C ALA A 61 31.67 -11.83 -29.13
N PRO A 62 32.83 -11.50 -28.50
CA PRO A 62 33.48 -12.46 -27.60
C PRO A 62 34.36 -11.85 -26.46
N ALA A 63 34.90 -12.80 -25.68
CA ALA A 63 36.24 -12.79 -25.08
C ALA A 63 36.49 -12.02 -23.77
N VAL A 64 36.65 -12.85 -22.74
CA VAL A 64 37.47 -12.65 -21.54
C VAL A 64 38.93 -12.43 -21.94
N GLU A 65 39.56 -11.38 -21.40
CA GLU A 65 41.01 -11.26 -21.31
C GLU A 65 41.44 -11.16 -19.85
N VAL A 66 42.40 -12.01 -19.51
CA VAL A 66 43.14 -12.05 -18.25
C VAL A 66 44.23 -10.98 -18.33
N GLY A 67 44.27 -10.07 -17.36
CA GLY A 67 45.30 -9.05 -17.21
C GLY A 67 45.82 -9.01 -15.78
N SER A 68 47.04 -9.53 -15.60
CA SER A 68 47.83 -9.54 -14.39
C SER A 68 48.43 -8.18 -14.05
N SER A 69 48.74 -8.02 -12.75
CA SER A 69 49.76 -7.16 -12.13
C SER A 69 49.72 -5.66 -12.36
N ASP A 70 49.56 -4.89 -11.28
CA ASP A 70 50.65 -4.02 -10.84
C ASP A 70 50.60 -3.71 -9.33
N ARG A 71 51.79 -3.82 -8.72
CA ARG A 71 52.16 -3.38 -7.38
C ARG A 71 52.33 -1.85 -7.38
N VAL A 72 51.92 -1.18 -6.29
CA VAL A 72 52.64 0.01 -5.79
C VAL A 72 52.69 -0.06 -4.26
N GLU A 73 53.82 0.40 -3.75
CA GLU A 73 54.41 0.19 -2.44
C GLU A 73 53.78 0.99 -1.29
N VAL A 74 54.02 0.41 -0.12
CA VAL A 74 53.96 1.00 1.22
C VAL A 74 55.12 1.99 1.38
N ALA A 75 54.87 3.11 2.05
CA ALA A 75 55.90 3.90 2.71
C ALA A 75 55.49 4.14 4.17
N ASP A 76 56.45 3.89 5.05
CA ASP A 76 56.37 3.87 6.50
C ASP A 76 57.12 5.07 7.09
N HIS A 77 56.84 5.36 8.37
CA HIS A 77 57.55 6.22 9.34
C HIS A 77 57.47 7.76 9.19
N ASP A 78 57.09 8.49 10.25
CA ASP A 78 57.97 8.67 11.42
C ASP A 78 57.30 9.30 12.67
N VAL A 79 57.99 9.05 13.79
CA VAL A 79 57.78 9.27 15.23
C VAL A 79 57.71 10.74 15.70
N GLY A 80 57.05 11.00 16.85
CA GLY A 80 57.47 12.09 17.76
C GLY A 80 56.49 12.53 18.88
N HIS A 81 56.78 12.10 20.13
CA HIS A 81 56.73 12.76 21.46
C HIS A 81 55.62 13.82 21.79
N GLU A 82 55.11 14.04 23.01
CA GLU A 82 55.48 13.67 24.38
C GLU A 82 54.32 14.00 25.38
N ALA A 83 54.35 13.30 26.52
CA ALA A 83 53.64 13.52 27.79
C ALA A 83 53.46 14.97 28.30
N GLN A 84 52.36 15.27 29.03
CA GLN A 84 52.38 15.57 30.49
C GLN A 84 51.03 16.04 31.12
N ARG A 85 50.64 15.31 32.18
CA ARG A 85 50.24 15.73 33.55
C ARG A 85 49.19 16.84 33.82
N GLY A 86 48.26 16.50 34.73
CA GLY A 86 47.54 17.39 35.66
C GLY A 86 46.13 16.83 35.97
N GLY A 87 45.90 16.10 37.07
CA GLY A 87 45.58 16.65 38.40
C GLY A 87 44.05 16.76 38.54
N VAL A 88 43.35 15.72 39.02
CA VAL A 88 42.86 15.54 40.41
C VAL A 88 42.32 16.83 41.04
N ASP A 89 41.01 16.89 41.26
CA ASP A 89 40.44 17.08 42.61
C ASP A 89 38.91 16.88 42.63
N GLU A 90 38.50 16.06 43.60
CA GLU A 90 37.16 15.89 44.12
C GLU A 90 36.68 17.17 44.85
N ALA A 91 35.38 17.41 44.87
CA ALA A 91 34.61 17.54 46.12
C ALA A 91 33.14 17.89 45.86
N ALA A 92 32.29 17.13 46.54
CA ALA A 92 30.86 17.34 46.72
C ALA A 92 30.55 18.49 47.70
N VAL A 93 29.23 18.73 47.89
CA VAL A 93 28.48 19.38 48.99
C VAL A 93 27.45 20.34 48.35
N ASP A 94 26.19 19.94 48.18
CA ASP A 94 25.07 19.89 49.16
C ASP A 94 24.41 21.26 49.42
N GLY A 95 23.08 21.30 49.50
CA GLY A 95 22.33 22.46 50.02
C GLY A 95 21.14 22.99 49.21
N ASP A 96 20.02 22.27 49.26
CA ASP A 96 18.70 22.71 49.71
C ASP A 96 18.02 24.03 49.26
N ASP A 97 16.79 23.80 48.73
CA ASP A 97 15.49 24.29 49.24
C ASP A 97 14.84 25.61 48.76
N ALA A 98 13.52 25.47 48.65
CA ALA A 98 12.44 26.44 48.87
C ALA A 98 11.93 27.37 47.75
N ARG A 99 10.85 26.88 47.12
CA ARG A 99 9.50 27.50 47.04
C ARG A 99 9.37 29.02 46.87
N ARG A 100 8.58 29.45 45.86
CA ARG A 100 7.35 30.26 46.08
C ARG A 100 6.46 30.41 44.84
N ARG A 101 5.15 30.28 45.09
CA ARG A 101 4.00 30.52 44.21
C ARG A 101 3.68 32.01 44.05
N ARG A 102 2.95 32.35 42.97
CA ARG A 102 1.78 33.29 42.80
C ARG A 102 1.91 34.08 41.49
N LEU A 103 1.03 33.88 40.49
CA LEU A 103 -0.37 34.32 40.29
C LEU A 103 -0.49 35.63 39.46
N VAL A 104 -1.22 35.49 38.35
CA VAL A 104 -2.15 36.44 37.68
C VAL A 104 -1.58 37.62 36.88
N GLY A 105 -2.04 37.72 35.62
CA GLY A 105 -2.22 39.00 34.94
C GLY A 105 -2.18 38.94 33.41
N ARG A 106 -3.34 38.73 32.76
CA ARG A 106 -3.62 39.18 31.37
C ARG A 106 -3.74 40.72 31.36
N PRO A 107 -3.41 41.40 30.24
CA PRO A 107 -4.50 41.90 29.39
C PRO A 107 -4.19 41.99 27.87
N ASP A 108 -5.27 42.15 27.10
CA ASP A 108 -5.37 42.37 25.66
C ASP A 108 -4.76 43.69 25.13
N GLY A 109 -4.45 43.74 23.83
CA GLY A 109 -4.38 45.00 23.07
C GLY A 109 -3.43 45.03 21.86
N ARG A 110 -3.96 44.79 20.65
CA ARG A 110 -3.48 45.37 19.36
C ARG A 110 -4.14 46.75 19.16
N PRO A 111 -3.81 47.62 18.17
CA PRO A 111 -2.96 47.46 16.96
C PRO A 111 -2.04 48.67 16.60
N ALA A 112 -1.14 48.53 15.59
CA ALA A 112 -0.78 49.59 14.61
C ALA A 112 0.25 49.13 13.55
N THR A 113 0.27 49.86 12.43
CA THR A 113 0.71 49.54 11.06
C THR A 113 2.07 50.11 10.60
N ARG A 114 2.63 49.48 9.53
CA ARG A 114 3.43 50.01 8.39
C ARG A 114 4.79 50.70 8.61
N ARG A 115 5.82 50.20 7.91
CA ARG A 115 6.88 51.03 7.29
C ARG A 115 7.48 50.40 6.02
N GLN A 116 7.52 51.19 4.95
CA GLN A 116 8.26 50.99 3.69
C GLN A 116 9.69 51.52 3.81
N ILE A 117 10.64 50.95 3.05
CA ILE A 117 11.87 51.65 2.60
C ILE A 117 12.12 51.32 1.11
N ARG A 118 12.60 52.34 0.37
CA ARG A 118 12.77 52.47 -1.08
C ARG A 118 14.26 52.54 -1.47
N ARG A 119 14.57 52.02 -2.67
CA ARG A 119 15.47 52.50 -3.75
C ARG A 119 17.00 52.61 -3.52
N HIS A 120 17.79 52.10 -4.48
CA HIS A 120 18.38 52.92 -5.57
C HIS A 120 19.09 52.11 -6.69
N HIS A 121 19.23 52.78 -7.86
CA HIS A 121 19.90 52.43 -9.12
C HIS A 121 21.37 52.92 -9.10
N PRO A 122 22.28 52.46 -10.00
CA PRO A 122 22.54 53.11 -11.29
C PRO A 122 22.97 52.15 -12.45
N GLY A 123 23.13 52.68 -13.67
CA GLY A 123 23.58 51.91 -14.87
C GLY A 123 24.66 52.61 -15.71
N GLN A 124 25.12 51.99 -16.82
CA GLN A 124 25.51 52.57 -18.14
C GLN A 124 26.42 51.66 -19.02
N HIS A 125 26.40 51.94 -20.34
CA HIS A 125 27.28 51.54 -21.49
C HIS A 125 27.00 50.18 -22.18
N GLY A 126 27.04 49.96 -23.50
CA GLY A 126 27.28 50.71 -24.76
C GLY A 126 27.37 49.69 -25.94
N ARG A 127 26.57 49.80 -27.03
CA ARG A 127 26.90 50.24 -28.43
C ARG A 127 27.55 49.20 -29.41
N VAL A 128 26.98 49.14 -30.65
CA VAL A 128 27.50 48.66 -31.99
C VAL A 128 27.55 47.12 -32.23
N GLY A 129 27.23 46.46 -33.36
CA GLY A 129 26.77 46.76 -34.73
C GLY A 129 27.08 45.57 -35.72
N ARG A 130 26.32 45.45 -36.83
CA ARG A 130 26.45 44.60 -38.07
C ARG A 130 26.08 43.11 -37.98
N ALA A 131 25.28 42.47 -38.86
CA ALA A 131 24.99 42.52 -40.33
C ALA A 131 25.89 41.62 -41.23
N VAL A 132 25.29 41.15 -42.35
CA VAL A 132 25.78 40.36 -43.53
C VAL A 132 25.31 38.89 -43.49
N GLU A 133 24.40 38.34 -44.32
CA GLU A 133 24.06 38.36 -45.78
C GLU A 133 24.55 37.10 -46.55
N HIS A 134 23.58 36.33 -47.10
CA HIS A 134 23.50 35.66 -48.44
C HIS A 134 24.62 34.69 -48.92
N PRO A 135 24.45 33.85 -49.99
CA PRO A 135 23.53 33.95 -51.15
C PRO A 135 22.86 32.61 -51.63
N ASP A 136 21.71 32.67 -52.33
CA ASP A 136 21.47 32.43 -53.79
C ASP A 136 21.59 30.97 -54.27
N ALA A 137 20.91 30.46 -55.31
CA ALA A 137 19.73 30.81 -56.12
C ALA A 137 19.60 29.72 -57.22
N GLY A 138 18.38 29.51 -57.77
CA GLY A 138 18.15 28.79 -59.03
C GLY A 138 16.81 28.03 -59.07
N ARG A 139 15.69 28.64 -59.48
CA ARG A 139 15.09 28.71 -60.86
C ARG A 139 14.48 27.36 -61.31
N VAL A 140 13.27 27.23 -61.90
CA VAL A 140 12.38 28.17 -62.64
C VAL A 140 10.96 27.56 -62.84
N GLU A 141 9.93 28.44 -62.76
CA GLU A 141 8.60 28.59 -63.46
C GLU A 141 7.67 27.39 -63.76
N VAL A 142 6.32 27.48 -63.81
CA VAL A 142 5.35 28.47 -64.37
C VAL A 142 3.99 28.28 -63.61
N GLY A 143 3.23 29.24 -63.04
CA GLY A 143 2.40 30.37 -63.58
C GLY A 143 0.99 30.33 -62.92
N LEU A 144 0.60 31.21 -61.97
CA LEU A 144 -0.08 32.54 -62.04
C LEU A 144 -1.51 32.52 -62.66
N ARG A 145 -2.58 33.20 -62.17
CA ARG A 145 -2.76 34.40 -61.30
C ARG A 145 -4.27 34.55 -60.96
N TRP A 146 -4.62 35.22 -59.83
CA TRP A 146 -5.61 36.33 -59.72
C TRP A 146 -5.43 37.05 -58.36
N HIS A 147 -5.80 38.34 -58.31
CA HIS A 147 -5.13 39.42 -57.58
C HIS A 147 -5.63 39.77 -56.15
N ARG A 148 -4.75 40.50 -55.45
CA ARG A 148 -4.67 40.96 -54.05
C ARG A 148 -5.70 42.00 -53.57
N ALA A 149 -5.75 42.10 -52.24
CA ALA A 149 -6.36 43.14 -51.42
C ALA A 149 -5.46 44.36 -51.12
N SER A 150 -6.15 45.45 -50.71
CA SER A 150 -5.88 46.38 -49.59
C SER A 150 -5.30 47.81 -49.80
N LEU A 151 -5.90 48.75 -49.02
CA LEU A 151 -5.49 50.12 -48.57
C LEU A 151 -5.87 51.35 -49.44
N PRO A 152 -5.83 52.63 -48.96
CA PRO A 152 -6.20 53.28 -47.66
C PRO A 152 -6.85 54.72 -47.78
N GLN A 153 -7.08 55.43 -46.65
CA GLN A 153 -7.06 56.92 -46.37
C GLN A 153 -7.85 57.92 -47.28
N GLY A 154 -8.45 59.06 -46.91
CA GLY A 154 -8.45 59.96 -45.75
C GLY A 154 -8.40 61.44 -46.23
N ALA A 155 -9.29 62.32 -45.70
CA ALA A 155 -9.26 63.81 -45.64
C ALA A 155 -9.90 64.70 -46.75
N CYS A 156 -10.79 65.64 -46.35
CA CYS A 156 -10.45 67.08 -46.31
C CYS A 156 -11.47 67.97 -45.52
N ARG A 157 -10.87 69.00 -44.87
CA ARG A 157 -11.30 70.15 -44.02
C ARG A 157 -12.34 71.12 -44.65
N ARG A 158 -12.93 72.17 -44.02
CA ARG A 158 -13.27 72.72 -42.67
C ARG A 158 -14.02 74.05 -42.92
N GLY A 159 -14.86 74.47 -41.96
CA GLY A 159 -15.25 75.89 -41.70
C GLY A 159 -16.62 76.28 -42.25
N LEU A 160 -17.45 77.14 -41.64
CA LEU A 160 -17.34 77.99 -40.46
C LEU A 160 -18.78 78.45 -40.09
N ALA A 161 -18.92 79.14 -38.96
CA ALA A 161 -20.12 79.27 -38.14
C ALA A 161 -21.13 80.39 -38.49
N ALA A 162 -22.28 80.34 -37.80
CA ALA A 162 -23.01 81.45 -37.14
C ALA A 162 -24.34 81.98 -37.74
N ARG A 163 -25.42 81.64 -36.99
CA ARG A 163 -26.54 82.45 -36.44
C ARG A 163 -27.50 83.31 -37.30
N ALA A 164 -28.79 83.12 -36.93
CA ALA A 164 -29.92 84.06 -36.81
C ALA A 164 -30.59 84.51 -38.13
N ALA A 165 -31.89 84.81 -38.24
CA ALA A 165 -33.13 84.63 -37.48
C ALA A 165 -34.25 85.21 -38.40
N GLY A 166 -35.52 84.86 -38.18
CA GLY A 166 -36.64 85.75 -38.57
C GLY A 166 -37.66 85.24 -39.59
N SER A 167 -38.79 84.78 -39.04
CA SER A 167 -40.19 84.67 -39.51
C SER A 167 -40.76 85.95 -40.21
N PRO A 168 -42.08 86.12 -40.50
CA PRO A 168 -43.22 85.21 -40.74
C PRO A 168 -44.29 85.69 -41.78
N ARG A 169 -45.37 84.88 -41.98
CA ARG A 169 -46.84 85.17 -42.07
C ARG A 169 -47.50 84.30 -43.16
N GLY A 170 -48.41 83.35 -42.85
CA GLY A 170 -49.89 83.50 -42.74
C GLY A 170 -50.55 82.99 -44.05
N ALA A 171 -51.69 82.28 -44.16
CA ALA A 171 -52.83 82.04 -43.29
C ALA A 171 -53.74 80.88 -43.83
N THR A 172 -54.51 80.26 -42.91
CA THR A 172 -55.90 79.73 -42.95
C THR A 172 -56.48 78.91 -44.13
N GLY A 173 -57.12 77.77 -43.80
CA GLY A 173 -58.21 77.18 -44.58
C GLY A 173 -58.73 75.83 -44.03
N THR A 174 -60.00 75.78 -43.62
CA THR A 174 -60.78 74.68 -43.00
C THR A 174 -61.55 73.78 -44.00
N PHE A 175 -62.23 72.73 -43.47
CA PHE A 175 -63.16 71.72 -44.06
C PHE A 175 -62.49 70.43 -44.57
N GLY A 176 -62.88 69.19 -44.25
CA GLY A 176 -64.11 68.62 -43.67
C GLY A 176 -64.79 67.70 -44.70
N GLY A 177 -64.72 66.36 -44.55
CA GLY A 177 -65.72 65.44 -45.12
C GLY A 177 -65.27 64.15 -45.86
N LEU A 178 -65.61 63.00 -45.22
CA LEU A 178 -66.23 61.77 -45.76
C LEU A 178 -65.44 60.63 -46.47
N ARG A 179 -65.56 59.45 -45.82
CA ARG A 179 -65.90 58.09 -46.31
C ARG A 179 -64.80 57.28 -47.03
N SER A 180 -64.19 56.25 -46.42
CA SER A 180 -64.69 54.89 -46.09
C SER A 180 -65.13 54.04 -47.29
N VAL A 181 -64.22 53.22 -47.87
CA VAL A 181 -64.43 51.82 -48.33
C VAL A 181 -63.05 51.21 -48.61
N ARG A 182 -62.58 50.24 -47.80
CA ARG A 182 -61.53 49.23 -48.13
C ARG A 182 -61.24 48.33 -46.91
N ARG A 183 -62.24 47.58 -46.42
CA ARG A 183 -62.03 46.53 -45.39
C ARG A 183 -62.82 45.23 -45.59
N LEU A 184 -63.34 44.95 -46.80
CA LEU A 184 -64.10 43.72 -47.09
C LEU A 184 -63.45 42.75 -48.09
N ALA A 185 -62.27 43.04 -48.63
CA ALA A 185 -61.58 42.17 -49.60
C ALA A 185 -60.58 41.17 -48.99
N ARG A 186 -60.39 41.13 -47.66
CA ARG A 186 -59.41 40.22 -47.00
C ARG A 186 -60.02 38.99 -46.33
N LEU A 187 -61.33 38.97 -46.10
CA LEU A 187 -62.02 37.82 -45.50
C LEU A 187 -62.02 36.55 -46.37
N PRO A 188 -62.35 36.60 -47.68
CA PRO A 188 -62.39 35.37 -48.49
C PRO A 188 -61.00 34.77 -48.72
N ALA A 189 -59.95 35.61 -48.82
CA ALA A 189 -58.57 35.15 -48.91
C ALA A 189 -58.07 34.49 -47.62
N LEU A 190 -58.47 35.03 -46.45
CA LEU A 190 -58.18 34.43 -45.15
C LEU A 190 -58.91 33.09 -44.97
N LEU A 191 -60.21 33.04 -45.31
CA LEU A 191 -61.01 31.81 -45.22
C LEU A 191 -60.50 30.72 -46.18
N LEU A 192 -60.07 31.10 -47.39
CA LEU A 192 -59.46 30.17 -48.34
C LEU A 192 -58.10 29.66 -47.84
N ALA A 193 -57.27 30.53 -47.26
CA ALA A 193 -55.99 30.13 -46.65
C ALA A 193 -56.19 29.20 -45.44
N VAL A 194 -57.19 29.48 -44.60
CA VAL A 194 -57.56 28.61 -43.47
C VAL A 194 -58.09 27.26 -43.97
N ALA A 195 -58.92 27.25 -45.01
CA ALA A 195 -59.43 26.01 -45.62
C ALA A 195 -58.32 25.18 -46.28
N LEU A 196 -57.37 25.82 -46.97
CA LEU A 196 -56.20 25.16 -47.55
C LEU A 196 -55.26 24.61 -46.47
N CYS A 197 -55.01 25.36 -45.39
CA CYS A 197 -54.29 24.86 -44.22
C CYS A 197 -55.02 23.69 -43.57
N ALA A 198 -56.35 23.74 -43.42
CA ALA A 198 -57.13 22.64 -42.87
C ALA A 198 -57.06 21.39 -43.76
N LEU A 199 -57.15 21.54 -45.09
CA LEU A 199 -57.00 20.45 -46.06
C LEU A 199 -55.58 19.86 -46.07
N LEU A 200 -54.55 20.69 -45.95
CA LEU A 200 -53.16 20.25 -45.81
C LEU A 200 -52.95 19.49 -44.50
N LEU A 201 -53.54 19.96 -43.39
CA LEU A 201 -53.50 19.29 -42.09
C LEU A 201 -54.27 17.95 -42.13
N LEU A 202 -55.43 17.91 -42.79
CA LEU A 202 -56.21 16.68 -43.00
C LEU A 202 -55.47 15.68 -43.90
N GLY A 203 -54.82 16.15 -44.97
CA GLY A 203 -53.99 15.33 -45.85
C GLY A 203 -52.77 14.77 -45.13
N ALA A 204 -52.08 15.61 -44.35
CA ALA A 204 -50.97 15.18 -43.50
C ALA A 204 -51.42 14.17 -42.43
N ALA A 205 -52.55 14.43 -41.76
CA ALA A 205 -53.12 13.50 -40.78
C ALA A 205 -53.48 12.15 -41.40
N ARG A 206 -54.04 12.14 -42.62
CA ARG A 206 -54.43 10.92 -43.34
C ARG A 206 -53.22 10.13 -43.87
N ALA A 207 -52.12 10.81 -44.20
CA ALA A 207 -50.85 10.19 -44.56
C ALA A 207 -50.10 9.61 -43.34
N VAL A 208 -50.22 10.25 -42.17
CA VAL A 208 -49.59 9.83 -40.91
C VAL A 208 -50.39 8.73 -40.20
N ALA A 209 -51.73 8.74 -40.30
CA ALA A 209 -52.62 7.83 -39.58
C ALA A 209 -52.29 6.32 -39.73
N PRO A 210 -51.97 5.77 -40.93
CA PRO A 210 -51.65 4.35 -41.09
C PRO A 210 -50.27 3.97 -40.53
N HIS A 211 -49.36 4.94 -40.44
CA HIS A 211 -48.07 4.77 -39.77
C HIS A 211 -48.24 4.84 -38.26
N LEU A 212 -48.99 5.83 -37.78
CA LEU A 212 -49.33 5.97 -36.37
C LEU A 212 -50.10 4.76 -35.84
N SER A 213 -51.08 4.22 -36.58
CA SER A 213 -51.82 3.03 -36.16
C SER A 213 -50.93 1.79 -36.10
N ARG A 214 -50.10 1.53 -37.13
CA ARG A 214 -49.14 0.41 -37.11
C ARG A 214 -48.10 0.53 -36.01
N THR A 215 -47.65 1.76 -35.72
CA THR A 215 -46.74 2.02 -34.61
C THR A 215 -47.46 1.84 -33.28
N LEU A 216 -48.69 2.33 -33.10
CA LEU A 216 -49.48 2.11 -31.89
C LEU A 216 -49.79 0.63 -31.67
N ASP A 217 -50.14 -0.14 -32.70
CA ASP A 217 -50.39 -1.59 -32.60
C ASP A 217 -49.11 -2.40 -32.31
N ALA A 218 -47.95 -1.90 -32.74
CA ALA A 218 -46.65 -2.47 -32.40
C ALA A 218 -46.24 -2.09 -30.97
N VAL A 219 -46.53 -0.86 -30.56
CA VAL A 219 -46.24 -0.33 -29.22
C VAL A 219 -47.19 -0.93 -28.19
N ASP A 220 -48.46 -1.20 -28.49
CA ASP A 220 -49.42 -1.83 -27.58
C ASP A 220 -49.05 -3.28 -27.30
N ARG A 221 -48.44 -3.98 -28.27
CA ARG A 221 -47.83 -5.30 -28.02
C ARG A 221 -46.59 -5.19 -27.13
N GLU A 222 -45.68 -4.25 -27.40
CA GLU A 222 -44.55 -3.97 -26.50
C GLU A 222 -44.98 -3.44 -25.12
N ARG A 223 -46.12 -2.74 -25.03
CA ARG A 223 -46.70 -2.20 -23.80
C ARG A 223 -47.13 -3.33 -22.86
N ALA A 224 -47.29 -4.56 -23.33
CA ALA A 224 -47.50 -5.71 -22.44
C ALA A 224 -46.16 -6.34 -22.02
N GLU A 225 -45.19 -6.42 -22.94
CA GLU A 225 -44.01 -7.28 -22.80
C GLU A 225 -42.79 -6.60 -22.18
N VAL A 226 -42.64 -5.27 -22.29
CA VAL A 226 -41.45 -4.57 -21.76
C VAL A 226 -41.55 -4.45 -20.24
N PRO A 227 -40.63 -5.04 -19.45
CA PRO A 227 -40.59 -4.80 -18.01
C PRO A 227 -40.19 -3.34 -17.73
N LEU A 228 -40.96 -2.66 -16.88
CA LEU A 228 -40.63 -1.34 -16.36
C LEU A 228 -40.16 -1.52 -14.92
N ASP A 229 -38.88 -1.29 -14.68
CA ASP A 229 -38.25 -1.44 -13.37
C ASP A 229 -37.59 -0.11 -12.97
N LEU A 230 -37.95 0.37 -11.78
CA LEU A 230 -37.38 1.57 -11.16
C LEU A 230 -36.27 1.23 -10.16
N ARG A 231 -35.60 0.08 -10.29
CA ARG A 231 -34.36 -0.19 -9.56
C ARG A 231 -33.21 0.68 -10.11
N PRO A 232 -32.54 1.48 -9.26
CA PRO A 232 -31.35 2.23 -9.64
C PRO A 232 -30.27 1.31 -10.20
N GLY A 233 -29.48 1.80 -11.15
CA GLY A 233 -28.49 1.00 -11.87
C GLY A 233 -27.26 0.65 -11.03
N ALA A 234 -26.09 0.70 -11.66
CA ALA A 234 -24.79 0.57 -10.99
C ALA A 234 -24.68 1.57 -9.81
N GLN A 235 -24.16 1.11 -8.68
CA GLN A 235 -23.91 1.92 -7.48
C GLN A 235 -22.48 1.70 -7.02
N ARG A 236 -21.87 2.75 -6.47
CA ARG A 236 -20.54 2.64 -5.87
C ARG A 236 -20.59 1.75 -4.64
N THR A 237 -19.48 1.10 -4.33
CA THR A 237 -19.33 0.33 -3.09
C THR A 237 -18.61 1.18 -2.06
N ASP A 238 -19.15 1.24 -0.86
CA ASP A 238 -18.54 1.95 0.27
C ASP A 238 -17.83 0.97 1.19
N VAL A 239 -16.62 1.35 1.60
CA VAL A 239 -15.76 0.57 2.49
C VAL A 239 -15.59 1.31 3.81
N PHE A 240 -15.77 0.60 4.92
CA PHE A 240 -15.79 1.14 6.27
C PHE A 240 -14.73 0.49 7.17
N ASP A 241 -14.22 1.26 8.13
CA ASP A 241 -13.37 0.77 9.22
C ASP A 241 -14.18 0.03 10.30
N VAL A 242 -13.51 -0.41 11.38
CA VAL A 242 -14.16 -1.10 12.52
C VAL A 242 -15.19 -0.24 13.26
N HIS A 243 -15.11 1.08 13.13
CA HIS A 243 -16.02 2.04 13.79
C HIS A 243 -17.17 2.47 12.86
N GLY A 244 -17.23 1.94 11.64
CA GLY A 244 -18.24 2.29 10.64
C GLY A 244 -17.98 3.62 9.92
N ARG A 245 -16.76 4.17 10.01
CA ARG A 245 -16.37 5.38 9.27
C ARG A 245 -15.88 4.97 7.87
N PRO A 246 -16.20 5.74 6.82
CA PRO A 246 -15.79 5.40 5.47
C PRO A 246 -14.27 5.58 5.31
N ILE A 247 -13.63 4.60 4.66
CA ILE A 247 -12.19 4.54 4.36
C ILE A 247 -11.90 4.37 2.87
N GLY A 248 -12.93 4.20 2.06
CA GLY A 248 -12.75 4.02 0.64
C GLY A 248 -14.07 3.91 -0.10
N VAL A 249 -14.02 4.26 -1.38
CA VAL A 249 -15.13 4.08 -2.31
C VAL A 249 -14.61 3.37 -3.55
N LEU A 250 -15.23 2.23 -3.87
CA LEU A 250 -14.91 1.44 -5.06
C LEU A 250 -15.96 1.69 -6.13
N ARG A 251 -15.51 2.24 -7.26
CA ARG A 251 -16.35 2.46 -8.44
C ARG A 251 -15.56 2.26 -9.73
N TYR A 252 -16.27 1.97 -10.81
CA TYR A 252 -15.73 2.03 -12.17
C TYR A 252 -16.07 3.40 -12.79
N ASP A 253 -16.97 3.45 -13.76
CA ASP A 253 -17.37 4.68 -14.46
C ASP A 253 -18.57 5.40 -13.83
N VAL A 254 -19.26 4.74 -12.91
CA VAL A 254 -20.52 5.21 -12.32
C VAL A 254 -20.31 5.54 -10.86
N ASP A 255 -20.37 6.82 -10.52
CA ASP A 255 -20.52 7.29 -9.14
C ASP A 255 -21.99 7.53 -8.86
N ARG A 256 -22.61 6.65 -8.08
CA ARG A 256 -24.00 6.76 -7.67
C ARG A 256 -24.12 6.38 -6.21
N GLU A 257 -24.66 7.31 -5.44
CA GLU A 257 -25.10 7.15 -4.06
C GLU A 257 -26.61 7.36 -4.04
N LEU A 258 -27.37 6.46 -3.41
CA LEU A 258 -28.81 6.60 -3.35
C LEU A 258 -29.22 7.60 -2.27
N THR A 259 -30.10 8.51 -2.64
CA THR A 259 -30.77 9.41 -1.70
C THR A 259 -32.28 9.22 -1.75
N ARG A 260 -32.95 9.32 -0.60
CA ARG A 260 -34.41 9.34 -0.58
C ARG A 260 -34.89 10.71 -0.99
N LEU A 261 -36.03 10.77 -1.67
CA LEU A 261 -36.60 12.03 -2.12
C LEU A 261 -36.85 13.02 -0.97
N GLY A 262 -37.16 12.50 0.22
CA GLY A 262 -37.38 13.31 1.43
C GLY A 262 -36.12 13.93 2.04
N ASP A 263 -34.93 13.42 1.68
CA ASP A 263 -33.65 13.97 2.13
C ASP A 263 -33.23 15.18 1.25
N VAL A 264 -33.82 15.32 0.05
CA VAL A 264 -33.57 16.45 -0.85
C VAL A 264 -34.40 17.67 -0.44
N PRO A 265 -33.81 18.89 -0.33
CA PRO A 265 -34.55 20.08 0.07
C PRO A 265 -35.72 20.40 -0.88
N THR A 266 -36.86 20.84 -0.31
CA THR A 266 -38.08 21.09 -1.09
C THR A 266 -37.87 22.11 -2.21
N ASP A 267 -37.11 23.17 -1.96
CA ASP A 267 -36.85 24.22 -2.95
C ASP A 267 -35.90 23.74 -4.06
N VAL A 268 -35.02 22.79 -3.76
CA VAL A 268 -34.16 22.10 -4.73
C VAL A 268 -35.04 21.28 -5.67
N ILE A 269 -35.93 20.42 -5.13
CA ILE A 269 -36.88 19.67 -5.95
C ILE A 269 -37.79 20.60 -6.77
N ALA A 270 -38.32 21.66 -6.16
CA ALA A 270 -39.16 22.62 -6.85
C ALA A 270 -38.43 23.31 -8.01
N THR A 271 -37.14 23.63 -7.83
CA THR A 271 -36.28 24.20 -8.89
C THR A 271 -36.02 23.21 -10.01
N LEU A 272 -35.75 21.93 -9.69
CA LEU A 272 -35.60 20.87 -10.69
C LEU A 272 -36.88 20.75 -11.52
N LEU A 273 -38.04 20.67 -10.86
CA LEU A 273 -39.34 20.57 -11.52
C LEU A 273 -39.63 21.82 -12.36
N ALA A 274 -39.39 23.03 -11.86
CA ALA A 274 -39.59 24.26 -12.62
C ALA A 274 -38.74 24.28 -13.91
N SER A 275 -37.51 23.75 -13.86
CA SER A 275 -36.64 23.64 -15.02
C SER A 275 -37.06 22.54 -15.99
N GLU A 276 -37.31 21.32 -15.52
CA GLU A 276 -37.49 20.13 -16.37
C GLU A 276 -38.96 19.81 -16.67
N ASP A 277 -39.86 19.94 -15.69
CA ASP A 277 -41.25 19.51 -15.79
C ASP A 277 -42.18 20.21 -14.77
N ALA A 278 -42.51 21.48 -15.03
CA ALA A 278 -43.25 22.32 -14.08
C ALA A 278 -44.67 21.81 -13.73
N LYS A 279 -45.22 20.89 -14.54
CA LYS A 279 -46.54 20.28 -14.32
C LYS A 279 -46.46 18.80 -13.98
N PHE A 280 -45.29 18.34 -13.52
CA PHE A 280 -45.03 16.95 -13.18
C PHE A 280 -46.18 16.30 -12.40
N TRP A 281 -46.66 16.95 -11.34
CA TRP A 281 -47.73 16.43 -10.48
C TRP A 281 -49.12 16.38 -11.13
N ARG A 282 -49.33 16.99 -12.30
CA ARG A 282 -50.66 17.15 -12.93
C ARG A 282 -50.87 16.33 -14.19
N HIS A 283 -49.82 16.00 -14.93
CA HIS A 283 -49.95 15.23 -16.16
C HIS A 283 -49.85 13.72 -15.88
N THR A 284 -50.31 12.90 -16.85
CA THR A 284 -50.21 11.43 -16.81
C THR A 284 -49.26 10.97 -17.91
N GLY A 285 -47.98 10.86 -17.59
CA GLY A 285 -46.88 10.45 -18.47
C GLY A 285 -46.41 11.53 -19.43
N VAL A 286 -47.32 12.28 -20.07
CA VAL A 286 -47.00 13.29 -21.09
C VAL A 286 -47.77 14.59 -20.87
N ASP A 287 -47.10 15.74 -20.92
CA ASP A 287 -47.78 17.04 -21.00
C ASP A 287 -48.05 17.41 -22.47
N LEU A 288 -49.23 17.02 -22.95
CA LEU A 288 -49.73 17.34 -24.30
C LEU A 288 -49.69 18.85 -24.60
N ARG A 289 -49.96 19.71 -23.62
CA ARG A 289 -49.94 21.16 -23.81
C ARG A 289 -48.51 21.67 -23.94
N ALA A 290 -47.55 21.13 -23.18
CA ALA A 290 -46.14 21.46 -23.33
C ALA A 290 -45.59 20.96 -24.68
N THR A 291 -45.95 19.75 -25.11
CA THR A 291 -45.52 19.19 -26.41
C THR A 291 -46.01 20.04 -27.58
N VAL A 292 -47.30 20.40 -27.62
CA VAL A 292 -47.86 21.24 -28.69
C VAL A 292 -47.24 22.65 -28.66
N ARG A 293 -47.04 23.23 -27.48
CA ARG A 293 -46.41 24.55 -27.33
C ARG A 293 -44.97 24.55 -27.83
N ALA A 294 -44.19 23.53 -27.50
CA ALA A 294 -42.82 23.36 -27.97
C ALA A 294 -42.76 23.17 -29.50
N LEU A 295 -43.71 22.44 -30.08
CA LEU A 295 -43.82 22.29 -31.53
C LEU A 295 -44.05 23.65 -32.22
N VAL A 296 -45.03 24.43 -31.73
CA VAL A 296 -45.33 25.77 -32.26
C VAL A 296 -44.13 26.70 -32.10
N SER A 297 -43.46 26.70 -30.94
CA SER A 297 -42.30 27.57 -30.71
C SER A 297 -41.13 27.22 -31.63
N ASN A 298 -40.84 25.93 -31.82
CA ASN A 298 -39.72 25.47 -32.65
C ASN A 298 -39.97 25.77 -34.14
N VAL A 299 -41.21 25.64 -34.62
CA VAL A 299 -41.58 26.02 -36.00
C VAL A 299 -41.45 27.53 -36.20
N SER A 300 -41.84 28.34 -35.20
CA SER A 300 -41.72 29.80 -35.28
C SER A 300 -40.30 30.34 -35.16
N ALA A 301 -39.41 29.64 -34.45
CA ALA A 301 -38.03 30.07 -34.18
C ALA A 301 -37.00 29.58 -35.23
N GLY A 302 -37.42 28.79 -36.23
CA GLY A 302 -36.55 28.25 -37.28
C GLY A 302 -35.43 27.31 -36.79
N SER A 303 -35.44 26.96 -35.50
CA SER A 303 -34.44 26.11 -34.84
C SER A 303 -35.10 25.37 -33.67
N ILE A 304 -34.59 24.18 -33.33
CA ILE A 304 -35.10 23.36 -32.23
C ILE A 304 -34.58 23.94 -30.91
N SER A 305 -35.37 24.73 -30.18
CA SER A 305 -34.88 25.49 -29.02
C SER A 305 -35.52 25.15 -27.66
N SER A 306 -36.62 24.39 -27.55
CA SER A 306 -37.16 24.03 -26.21
C SER A 306 -37.77 22.62 -26.10
N GLY A 307 -37.62 22.05 -24.89
CA GLY A 307 -37.98 20.68 -24.51
C GLY A 307 -39.42 20.61 -24.01
N GLY A 308 -40.21 19.75 -24.64
CA GLY A 308 -41.56 19.38 -24.20
C GLY A 308 -41.65 17.92 -23.76
N SER A 309 -40.54 17.36 -23.24
CA SER A 309 -40.51 16.00 -22.68
C SER A 309 -40.65 16.09 -21.16
N THR A 310 -41.48 15.22 -20.58
CA THR A 310 -41.68 15.10 -19.13
C THR A 310 -40.55 14.30 -18.48
N ILE A 311 -40.37 14.40 -17.17
CA ILE A 311 -39.40 13.58 -16.42
C ILE A 311 -39.63 12.09 -16.67
N THR A 312 -40.89 11.66 -16.65
CA THR A 312 -41.30 10.28 -16.93
C THR A 312 -40.87 9.81 -18.32
N GLN A 313 -40.99 10.67 -19.35
CA GLN A 313 -40.47 10.38 -20.69
C GLN A 313 -38.95 10.30 -20.73
N GLN A 314 -38.24 11.08 -19.91
CA GLN A 314 -36.79 11.02 -19.81
C GLN A 314 -36.33 9.69 -19.21
N ILE A 315 -36.99 9.18 -18.17
CA ILE A 315 -36.70 7.86 -17.58
C ILE A 315 -36.85 6.74 -18.61
N VAL A 316 -37.97 6.74 -19.34
CA VAL A 316 -38.23 5.73 -20.38
C VAL A 316 -37.19 5.79 -21.50
N LYS A 317 -36.77 6.99 -21.88
CA LYS A 317 -35.67 7.18 -22.84
C LYS A 317 -34.36 6.59 -22.30
N LEU A 318 -34.05 6.80 -21.03
CA LEU A 318 -32.82 6.29 -20.38
C LEU A 318 -32.80 4.77 -20.28
N ARG A 319 -33.91 4.13 -19.91
CA ARG A 319 -33.94 2.68 -19.58
C ARG A 319 -34.44 1.75 -20.67
N VAL A 320 -35.22 2.24 -21.65
CA VAL A 320 -35.91 1.34 -22.59
C VAL A 320 -35.53 1.59 -24.04
N VAL A 321 -35.67 2.82 -24.54
CA VAL A 321 -35.72 3.06 -25.99
C VAL A 321 -34.42 3.60 -26.59
N GLY A 322 -33.42 3.92 -25.77
CA GLY A 322 -32.08 4.32 -26.22
C GLY A 322 -32.00 5.66 -26.98
N ASN A 323 -30.84 5.94 -27.59
CA ASN A 323 -30.49 7.27 -28.13
C ASN A 323 -30.90 7.54 -29.60
N GLU A 324 -31.53 6.59 -30.30
CA GLU A 324 -31.91 6.74 -31.71
C GLU A 324 -32.93 7.85 -31.99
N ARG A 325 -32.59 8.84 -32.83
CA ARG A 325 -33.51 9.95 -33.14
C ARG A 325 -34.54 9.57 -34.20
N SER A 326 -35.64 8.91 -33.79
CA SER A 326 -36.78 8.63 -34.66
C SER A 326 -38.12 9.11 -34.09
N PHE A 327 -39.07 9.42 -34.97
CA PHE A 327 -40.44 9.77 -34.58
C PHE A 327 -41.15 8.60 -33.88
N ASN A 328 -40.89 7.38 -34.34
CA ASN A 328 -41.42 6.14 -33.75
C ASN A 328 -40.91 5.94 -32.31
N ARG A 329 -39.64 6.27 -32.03
CA ARG A 329 -39.11 6.27 -30.65
C ARG A 329 -39.89 7.21 -29.75
N LYS A 330 -40.24 8.41 -30.23
CA LYS A 330 -40.93 9.40 -29.41
C LYS A 330 -42.37 9.00 -29.07
N ILE A 331 -43.03 8.25 -29.95
CA ILE A 331 -44.33 7.62 -29.67
C ILE A 331 -44.17 6.51 -28.63
N ARG A 332 -43.15 5.64 -28.76
CA ARG A 332 -42.81 4.62 -27.76
C ARG A 332 -42.57 5.24 -26.37
N GLU A 333 -41.77 6.30 -26.29
CA GLU A 333 -41.50 7.04 -25.05
C GLU A 333 -42.81 7.54 -24.39
N ALA A 334 -43.75 8.09 -25.18
CA ALA A 334 -45.01 8.61 -24.67
C ALA A 334 -45.93 7.52 -24.10
N VAL A 335 -46.07 6.39 -24.80
CA VAL A 335 -46.93 5.27 -24.35
C VAL A 335 -46.34 4.60 -23.11
N LEU A 336 -45.04 4.31 -23.13
CA LEU A 336 -44.35 3.69 -21.99
C LEU A 336 -44.28 4.63 -20.79
N ALA A 337 -44.16 5.95 -20.97
CA ALA A 337 -44.21 6.91 -19.87
C ALA A 337 -45.60 6.95 -19.21
N THR A 338 -46.66 6.84 -20.00
CA THR A 338 -48.03 6.74 -19.47
C THR A 338 -48.19 5.45 -18.65
N ARG A 339 -47.70 4.31 -19.17
CA ARG A 339 -47.70 3.03 -18.46
C ARG A 339 -46.87 3.08 -17.16
N LEU A 340 -45.73 3.76 -17.17
CA LEU A 340 -44.88 3.90 -15.99
C LEU A 340 -45.64 4.60 -14.84
N GLU A 341 -46.38 5.66 -15.14
CA GLU A 341 -47.21 6.36 -14.15
C GLU A 341 -48.51 5.64 -13.76
N GLU A 342 -48.94 4.64 -14.53
CA GLU A 342 -50.01 3.72 -14.12
C GLU A 342 -49.51 2.69 -13.09
N GLN A 343 -48.20 2.41 -13.07
CA GLN A 343 -47.59 1.37 -12.24
C GLN A 343 -46.89 1.92 -11.00
N PHE A 344 -46.31 3.12 -11.09
CA PHE A 344 -45.54 3.76 -10.03
C PHE A 344 -46.10 5.13 -9.67
N THR A 345 -45.97 5.49 -8.41
CA THR A 345 -46.34 6.81 -7.91
C THR A 345 -45.40 7.89 -8.43
N LYS A 346 -45.89 9.14 -8.47
CA LYS A 346 -45.07 10.30 -8.86
C LYS A 346 -43.84 10.46 -7.97
N SER A 347 -43.93 10.10 -6.70
CA SER A 347 -42.80 10.16 -5.77
C SER A 347 -41.73 9.12 -6.12
N GLU A 348 -42.11 7.87 -6.39
CA GLU A 348 -41.16 6.82 -6.81
C GLU A 348 -40.48 7.18 -8.14
N ILE A 349 -41.24 7.73 -9.09
CA ILE A 349 -40.71 8.18 -10.38
C ILE A 349 -39.70 9.31 -10.19
N LEU A 350 -40.00 10.28 -9.33
CA LEU A 350 -39.11 11.40 -9.06
C LEU A 350 -37.87 10.97 -8.27
N GLU A 351 -38.03 10.10 -7.27
CA GLU A 351 -36.93 9.52 -6.50
C GLU A 351 -35.97 8.74 -7.39
N PHE A 352 -36.51 7.89 -8.28
CA PHE A 352 -35.70 7.21 -9.28
C PHE A 352 -34.97 8.20 -10.18
N TYR A 353 -35.66 9.23 -10.67
CA TYR A 353 -35.05 10.23 -11.57
C TYR A 353 -33.88 10.97 -10.92
N VAL A 354 -34.04 11.42 -9.68
CA VAL A 354 -32.97 12.13 -8.96
C VAL A 354 -31.78 11.24 -8.61
N ASN A 355 -31.93 9.92 -8.61
CA ASN A 355 -30.83 8.96 -8.40
C ASN A 355 -30.21 8.44 -9.72
N GLU A 356 -30.96 8.45 -10.82
CA GLU A 356 -30.52 7.87 -12.08
C GLU A 356 -29.82 8.86 -13.01
N ILE A 357 -30.20 10.13 -12.94
CA ILE A 357 -29.79 11.13 -13.93
C ILE A 357 -28.28 11.37 -13.98
N PHE A 358 -27.69 11.28 -15.17
CA PHE A 358 -26.28 11.61 -15.36
C PHE A 358 -26.06 13.14 -15.37
N LEU A 359 -25.19 13.62 -14.49
CA LEU A 359 -24.92 15.05 -14.30
C LEU A 359 -23.48 15.44 -14.69
N GLY A 360 -22.70 14.52 -15.28
CA GLY A 360 -21.33 14.77 -15.73
C GLY A 360 -20.28 14.30 -14.71
N ASN A 361 -19.01 14.22 -15.12
CA ASN A 361 -17.88 13.81 -14.26
C ASN A 361 -18.06 12.45 -13.53
N GLY A 362 -18.79 11.51 -14.16
CA GLY A 362 -19.10 10.22 -13.55
C GLY A 362 -20.22 10.27 -12.51
N ALA A 363 -20.75 11.45 -12.16
CA ALA A 363 -21.82 11.60 -11.18
C ALA A 363 -23.19 11.24 -11.78
N TYR A 364 -23.80 10.20 -11.22
CA TYR A 364 -25.17 9.78 -11.48
C TYR A 364 -26.01 10.01 -10.24
N GLY A 365 -27.03 10.86 -10.39
CA GLY A 365 -27.91 11.29 -9.32
C GLY A 365 -27.46 12.55 -8.58
N LEU A 366 -28.37 13.13 -7.79
CA LEU A 366 -28.16 14.40 -7.09
C LEU A 366 -27.13 14.32 -5.98
N GLN A 367 -27.06 13.21 -5.22
CA GLN A 367 -26.08 13.05 -4.15
C GLN A 367 -24.64 13.07 -4.70
N ALA A 368 -24.33 12.20 -5.66
CA ALA A 368 -23.01 12.16 -6.30
C ALA A 368 -22.65 13.51 -6.98
N ALA A 369 -23.64 14.22 -7.52
CA ALA A 369 -23.41 15.54 -8.10
C ALA A 369 -23.19 16.65 -7.06
N ALA A 370 -23.88 16.58 -5.90
CA ALA A 370 -23.67 17.49 -4.78
C ALA A 370 -22.22 17.39 -4.27
N GLU A 371 -21.76 16.16 -4.07
CA GLU A 371 -20.39 15.82 -3.71
C GLU A 371 -19.40 16.30 -4.77
N THR A 372 -19.63 15.96 -6.04
CA THR A 372 -18.70 16.25 -7.14
C THR A 372 -18.52 17.74 -7.42
N TYR A 373 -19.60 18.52 -7.43
CA TYR A 373 -19.55 19.92 -7.86
C TYR A 373 -19.45 20.92 -6.71
N PHE A 374 -19.92 20.54 -5.52
CA PHE A 374 -20.03 21.46 -4.39
C PHE A 374 -19.35 20.95 -3.11
N GLY A 375 -18.95 19.67 -3.05
CA GLY A 375 -18.41 19.07 -1.83
C GLY A 375 -19.42 19.05 -0.69
N LYS A 376 -20.70 18.89 -1.04
CA LYS A 376 -21.85 18.98 -0.12
C LYS A 376 -22.62 17.67 -0.09
N ASP A 377 -23.31 17.44 1.02
CA ASP A 377 -24.41 16.47 1.05
C ASP A 377 -25.63 17.00 0.26
N VAL A 378 -26.47 16.13 -0.29
CA VAL A 378 -27.66 16.56 -1.05
C VAL A 378 -28.61 17.42 -0.23
N SER A 379 -28.66 17.20 1.10
CA SER A 379 -29.49 17.97 2.02
C SER A 379 -29.03 19.43 2.19
N GLU A 380 -27.79 19.74 1.79
CA GLU A 380 -27.19 21.08 1.86
C GLU A 380 -27.26 21.85 0.52
N LEU A 381 -27.85 21.23 -0.51
CA LEU A 381 -28.10 21.89 -1.78
C LEU A 381 -29.12 23.03 -1.65
N ASP A 382 -28.92 24.06 -2.46
CA ASP A 382 -29.88 25.15 -2.58
C ASP A 382 -30.36 25.35 -4.03
N VAL A 383 -31.25 26.34 -4.23
CA VAL A 383 -31.81 26.67 -5.55
C VAL A 383 -30.74 27.03 -6.57
N GLY A 384 -29.67 27.72 -6.17
CA GLY A 384 -28.58 28.11 -7.07
C GLY A 384 -27.79 26.90 -7.56
N ASP A 385 -27.53 25.95 -6.65
CA ASP A 385 -26.81 24.72 -6.94
C ASP A 385 -27.66 23.82 -7.85
N MET A 386 -28.96 23.68 -7.56
CA MET A 386 -29.87 22.93 -8.42
C MET A 386 -30.08 23.60 -9.79
N ALA A 387 -30.14 24.93 -9.87
CA ALA A 387 -30.25 25.62 -11.14
C ALA A 387 -29.01 25.40 -12.02
N PHE A 388 -27.82 25.27 -11.41
CA PHE A 388 -26.62 24.83 -12.10
C PHE A 388 -26.76 23.39 -12.61
N LEU A 389 -27.11 22.44 -11.74
CA LEU A 389 -27.26 21.02 -12.10
C LEU A 389 -28.33 20.78 -13.17
N ALA A 390 -29.47 21.47 -13.08
CA ALA A 390 -30.53 21.43 -14.09
C ALA A 390 -30.04 21.92 -15.47
N GLY A 391 -29.08 22.85 -15.47
CA GLY A 391 -28.40 23.29 -16.68
C GLY A 391 -27.56 22.19 -17.36
N LEU A 392 -27.09 21.19 -16.59
CA LEU A 392 -26.25 20.09 -17.05
C LEU A 392 -27.07 18.96 -17.69
N ILE A 393 -28.26 18.64 -17.14
CA ILE A 393 -29.15 17.53 -17.53
C ILE A 393 -29.23 17.31 -19.05
N ARG A 394 -29.39 18.41 -19.80
CA ARG A 394 -29.63 18.33 -21.24
C ARG A 394 -28.40 17.91 -22.05
N SER A 395 -27.19 18.22 -21.59
CA SER A 395 -25.93 17.83 -22.26
C SER A 395 -24.76 17.77 -21.27
N PRO A 396 -24.75 16.79 -20.35
CA PRO A 396 -23.82 16.78 -19.22
C PRO A 396 -22.35 16.74 -19.65
N SER A 397 -22.01 15.91 -20.66
CA SER A 397 -20.64 15.73 -21.16
C SER A 397 -20.05 16.95 -21.89
N ILE A 398 -20.88 17.90 -22.34
CA ILE A 398 -20.43 19.14 -23.01
C ILE A 398 -20.18 20.25 -21.97
N TYR A 399 -20.80 20.11 -20.80
CA TYR A 399 -20.89 21.13 -19.76
C TYR A 399 -20.24 20.66 -18.47
N ASP A 400 -19.19 19.82 -18.57
CA ASP A 400 -18.46 19.18 -17.46
C ASP A 400 -17.92 20.15 -16.40
N GLY A 401 -18.03 21.46 -16.63
CA GLY A 401 -18.37 22.42 -15.58
C GLY A 401 -17.17 23.03 -14.87
N PHE A 402 -15.95 22.59 -15.19
CA PHE A 402 -14.75 23.05 -14.49
C PHE A 402 -13.90 24.03 -15.27
N ASP A 403 -13.93 24.05 -16.61
CA ASP A 403 -13.25 25.11 -17.40
C ASP A 403 -13.78 25.28 -18.83
N LYS A 404 -14.40 24.26 -19.43
CA LYS A 404 -14.92 24.33 -20.80
C LYS A 404 -16.36 24.86 -20.79
N ASN A 405 -16.65 25.82 -21.69
CA ASN A 405 -18.01 26.32 -21.93
C ASN A 405 -18.71 27.08 -20.77
N ALA A 406 -17.96 27.74 -19.88
CA ALA A 406 -18.50 28.51 -18.75
C ALA A 406 -19.62 29.49 -19.15
N ASP A 407 -19.52 30.14 -20.31
CA ASP A 407 -20.56 31.01 -20.86
C ASP A 407 -21.87 30.27 -21.13
N VAL A 408 -21.79 29.03 -21.64
CA VAL A 408 -22.98 28.22 -21.92
C VAL A 408 -23.62 27.75 -20.62
N VAL A 409 -22.81 27.29 -19.67
CA VAL A 409 -23.28 26.83 -18.35
C VAL A 409 -23.93 27.99 -17.59
N THR A 410 -23.34 29.18 -17.63
CA THR A 410 -23.92 30.39 -17.03
C THR A 410 -25.30 30.69 -17.62
N ARG A 411 -25.43 30.69 -18.95
CA ARG A 411 -26.73 30.91 -19.61
C ARG A 411 -27.76 29.85 -19.25
N ARG A 412 -27.34 28.59 -19.11
CA ARG A 412 -28.22 27.48 -18.71
C ARG A 412 -28.71 27.66 -17.27
N ARG A 413 -27.81 27.96 -16.33
CA ARG A 413 -28.16 28.28 -14.94
C ARG A 413 -29.14 29.45 -14.86
N SER A 414 -28.87 30.56 -15.57
CA SER A 414 -29.78 31.71 -15.60
C SER A 414 -31.15 31.35 -16.17
N SER A 415 -31.22 30.46 -17.16
CA SER A 415 -32.51 29.98 -17.68
C SER A 415 -33.27 29.11 -16.67
N ALA A 416 -32.59 28.29 -15.87
CA ALA A 416 -33.22 27.50 -14.81
C ALA A 416 -33.73 28.42 -13.67
N LEU A 417 -32.92 29.38 -13.24
CA LEU A 417 -33.33 30.39 -12.25
C LEU A 417 -34.54 31.22 -12.71
N ALA A 418 -34.58 31.61 -13.98
CA ALA A 418 -35.72 32.33 -14.55
C ALA A 418 -37.01 31.50 -14.54
N ARG A 419 -36.90 30.17 -14.71
CA ARG A 419 -38.05 29.25 -14.61
C ARG A 419 -38.49 29.08 -13.15
N ALA A 420 -37.54 28.95 -12.23
CA ALA A 420 -37.82 28.90 -10.79
C ALA A 420 -38.55 30.16 -10.31
N GLU A 421 -38.13 31.35 -10.77
CA GLU A 421 -38.84 32.61 -10.51
C GLU A 421 -40.26 32.60 -11.10
N ALA A 422 -40.42 32.16 -12.36
CA ALA A 422 -41.72 32.15 -13.05
C ALA A 422 -42.74 31.21 -12.39
N GLU A 423 -42.29 30.10 -11.80
CA GLU A 423 -43.13 29.16 -11.04
C GLU A 423 -43.25 29.54 -9.55
N GLY A 424 -42.64 30.67 -9.12
CA GLY A 424 -42.77 31.21 -7.77
C GLY A 424 -41.91 30.53 -6.70
N VAL A 425 -40.90 29.75 -7.10
CA VAL A 425 -39.95 29.10 -6.17
C VAL A 425 -39.02 30.12 -5.51
N ILE A 426 -38.63 31.16 -6.26
CA ILE A 426 -37.76 32.24 -5.79
C ILE A 426 -38.28 33.61 -6.23
N THR A 427 -37.86 34.64 -5.52
CA THR A 427 -38.09 36.05 -5.87
C THR A 427 -37.07 36.56 -6.89
N ALA A 428 -37.39 37.66 -7.57
CA ALA A 428 -36.46 38.35 -8.46
C ALA A 428 -35.14 38.76 -7.76
N ALA A 429 -35.21 39.11 -6.47
CA ALA A 429 -34.04 39.48 -5.67
C ALA A 429 -33.12 38.27 -5.41
N GLU A 430 -33.70 37.12 -5.05
CA GLU A 430 -32.96 35.87 -4.85
C GLU A 430 -32.36 35.38 -6.17
N ARG A 431 -33.11 35.44 -7.28
CA ARG A 431 -32.58 35.13 -8.61
C ARG A 431 -31.32 35.95 -8.91
N ALA A 432 -31.36 37.26 -8.71
CA ALA A 432 -30.21 38.13 -8.94
C ALA A 432 -29.03 37.80 -8.01
N ALA A 433 -29.28 37.30 -6.79
CA ALA A 433 -28.25 36.82 -5.89
C ALA A 433 -27.60 35.52 -6.40
N PHE A 434 -28.40 34.52 -6.81
CA PHE A 434 -27.90 33.26 -7.37
C PHE A 434 -27.15 33.46 -8.70
N GLU A 435 -27.59 34.37 -9.56
CA GLU A 435 -26.92 34.67 -10.83
C GLU A 435 -25.49 35.22 -10.63
N ARG A 436 -25.23 35.91 -9.52
CA ARG A 436 -23.90 36.44 -9.16
C ARG A 436 -22.97 35.39 -8.54
N ARG A 437 -23.47 34.21 -8.15
CA ARG A 437 -22.64 33.16 -7.56
C ARG A 437 -21.65 32.63 -8.60
N PRO A 438 -20.37 32.43 -8.26
CA PRO A 438 -19.42 31.78 -9.18
C PRO A 438 -19.88 30.37 -9.52
N LEU A 439 -19.46 29.86 -10.68
CA LEU A 439 -19.62 28.45 -11.03
C LEU A 439 -18.58 27.60 -10.26
N PRO A 440 -18.87 26.31 -10.01
CA PRO A 440 -17.85 25.33 -9.63
C PRO A 440 -16.65 25.37 -10.58
N LYS A 441 -15.45 25.10 -10.07
CA LYS A 441 -14.19 25.18 -10.85
C LYS A 441 -13.35 23.92 -10.81
N GLU A 442 -13.61 23.03 -9.86
CA GLU A 442 -12.89 21.78 -9.71
C GLU A 442 -13.80 20.70 -9.14
N ASN A 443 -13.40 19.45 -9.34
CA ASN A 443 -14.11 18.30 -8.82
C ASN A 443 -13.81 18.14 -7.33
N LEU A 444 -14.84 18.29 -6.50
CA LEU A 444 -14.79 18.26 -5.04
C LEU A 444 -15.24 16.92 -4.45
N SER A 445 -15.40 15.87 -5.28
CA SER A 445 -15.81 14.54 -4.81
C SER A 445 -14.93 14.05 -3.65
N PRO A 446 -15.51 13.37 -2.64
CA PRO A 446 -14.80 12.96 -1.44
C PRO A 446 -13.52 12.18 -1.72
N GLN A 447 -13.48 11.36 -2.78
CA GLN A 447 -12.28 10.58 -3.14
C GLN A 447 -11.10 11.45 -3.61
N ARG A 448 -11.34 12.71 -3.98
CA ARG A 448 -10.28 13.68 -4.36
C ARG A 448 -9.87 14.57 -3.20
N THR A 449 -10.84 14.97 -2.38
CA THR A 449 -10.66 15.99 -1.34
C THR A 449 -10.37 15.40 0.04
N ASP A 450 -10.94 14.24 0.38
CA ASP A 450 -10.70 13.54 1.63
C ASP A 450 -9.56 12.55 1.48
N VAL A 451 -8.47 12.77 2.22
CA VAL A 451 -7.28 11.90 2.21
C VAL A 451 -7.62 10.49 2.69
N ARG A 452 -8.59 10.35 3.60
CA ARG A 452 -8.99 9.05 4.17
C ARG A 452 -9.71 8.15 3.18
N LEU A 453 -10.26 8.72 2.11
CA LEU A 453 -10.99 7.98 1.06
C LEU A 453 -10.14 7.74 -0.17
N ARG A 454 -8.87 8.17 -0.14
CA ARG A 454 -7.92 7.86 -1.20
C ARG A 454 -7.59 6.38 -1.15
N ARG A 455 -7.30 5.83 -2.33
CA ARG A 455 -6.78 4.47 -2.41
C ARG A 455 -5.41 4.41 -1.74
N ASP A 456 -5.28 3.50 -0.79
CA ASP A 456 -4.05 3.16 -0.10
C ASP A 456 -3.81 1.63 -0.20
N TYR A 457 -2.73 1.15 0.42
CA TYR A 457 -2.39 -0.27 0.42
C TYR A 457 -3.48 -1.14 1.05
N PHE A 458 -4.10 -0.70 2.15
CA PHE A 458 -5.12 -1.51 2.83
C PHE A 458 -6.39 -1.64 1.98
N LEU A 459 -6.86 -0.53 1.37
CA LEU A 459 -8.02 -0.56 0.48
C LEU A 459 -7.75 -1.38 -0.79
N ASP A 460 -6.52 -1.38 -1.29
CA ASP A 460 -6.11 -2.21 -2.42
C ASP A 460 -6.19 -3.72 -2.09
N GLU A 461 -5.71 -4.10 -0.90
CA GLU A 461 -5.82 -5.47 -0.38
C GLU A 461 -7.27 -5.87 -0.13
N VAL A 462 -8.10 -4.97 0.42
CA VAL A 462 -9.56 -5.20 0.55
C VAL A 462 -10.19 -5.41 -0.83
N THR A 463 -9.81 -4.62 -1.84
CA THR A 463 -10.31 -4.76 -3.20
C THR A 463 -9.92 -6.12 -3.79
N THR A 464 -8.68 -6.54 -3.60
CA THR A 464 -8.19 -7.86 -4.03
C THR A 464 -8.92 -8.99 -3.32
N ALA A 465 -9.13 -8.88 -2.00
CA ALA A 465 -9.90 -9.84 -1.23
C ALA A 465 -11.35 -9.95 -1.72
N LEU A 466 -12.03 -8.83 -1.96
CA LEU A 466 -13.38 -8.80 -2.52
C LEU A 466 -13.45 -9.50 -3.89
N LEU A 467 -12.48 -9.25 -4.78
CA LEU A 467 -12.40 -9.91 -6.09
C LEU A 467 -12.04 -11.40 -6.01
N GLY A 468 -11.59 -11.88 -4.84
CA GLY A 468 -11.35 -13.30 -4.55
C GLY A 468 -12.52 -14.03 -3.90
N LEU A 469 -13.53 -13.31 -3.34
CA LEU A 469 -14.64 -13.90 -2.59
C LEU A 469 -15.68 -14.55 -3.52
N PRO A 470 -15.84 -15.89 -3.50
CA PRO A 470 -16.83 -16.59 -4.33
C PRO A 470 -18.28 -16.16 -4.08
N GLU A 471 -18.59 -15.66 -2.87
CA GLU A 471 -19.91 -15.16 -2.48
C GLU A 471 -20.37 -13.98 -3.36
N LEU A 472 -19.45 -13.28 -4.01
CA LEU A 472 -19.75 -12.15 -4.89
C LEU A 472 -19.96 -12.55 -6.36
N GLY A 473 -19.69 -13.80 -6.74
CA GLY A 473 -19.86 -14.31 -8.10
C GLY A 473 -18.90 -15.47 -8.43
N ASP A 474 -19.35 -16.36 -9.32
CA ASP A 474 -18.58 -17.55 -9.71
C ASP A 474 -17.39 -17.16 -10.59
N THR A 475 -17.57 -16.13 -11.43
CA THR A 475 -16.53 -15.63 -12.34
C THR A 475 -15.93 -14.31 -11.86
N HIS A 476 -14.71 -14.02 -12.30
CA HIS A 476 -14.05 -12.75 -12.00
C HIS A 476 -14.87 -11.54 -12.49
N ASP A 477 -15.48 -11.63 -13.68
CA ASP A 477 -16.28 -10.54 -14.26
C ASP A 477 -17.54 -10.24 -13.44
N GLU A 478 -18.20 -11.28 -12.91
CA GLU A 478 -19.35 -11.12 -12.01
C GLU A 478 -18.93 -10.46 -10.70
N ARG A 479 -17.82 -10.92 -10.10
CA ARG A 479 -17.27 -10.31 -8.88
C ARG A 479 -16.86 -8.87 -9.12
N PHE A 480 -16.18 -8.57 -10.22
CA PHE A 480 -15.83 -7.20 -10.61
C PHE A 480 -17.08 -6.31 -10.73
N ALA A 481 -18.11 -6.80 -11.43
CA ALA A 481 -19.36 -6.07 -11.57
C ALA A 481 -20.04 -5.82 -10.21
N ARG A 482 -20.04 -6.78 -9.29
CA ARG A 482 -20.58 -6.58 -7.94
C ARG A 482 -19.73 -5.64 -7.10
N VAL A 483 -18.41 -5.77 -7.12
CA VAL A 483 -17.50 -4.95 -6.32
C VAL A 483 -17.56 -3.48 -6.73
N PHE A 484 -17.56 -3.17 -8.03
CA PHE A 484 -17.48 -1.78 -8.50
C PHE A 484 -18.83 -1.15 -8.87
N ASN A 485 -19.88 -1.95 -9.09
CA ASN A 485 -21.19 -1.48 -9.52
C ASN A 485 -22.37 -2.07 -8.70
N GLY A 486 -22.09 -2.92 -7.71
CA GLY A 486 -23.11 -3.64 -6.95
C GLY A 486 -23.79 -2.82 -5.87
N GLY A 487 -23.20 -1.72 -5.42
CA GLY A 487 -23.70 -0.96 -4.26
C GLY A 487 -23.42 -1.67 -2.95
N LEU A 488 -22.26 -2.30 -2.80
CA LEU A 488 -21.94 -3.05 -1.60
C LEU A 488 -21.59 -2.10 -0.45
N ARG A 489 -21.85 -2.55 0.77
CA ARG A 489 -21.33 -1.94 1.99
C ARG A 489 -20.39 -2.94 2.64
N VAL A 490 -19.12 -2.57 2.78
CA VAL A 490 -18.05 -3.47 3.19
C VAL A 490 -17.44 -2.97 4.49
N TRP A 491 -17.53 -3.75 5.56
CA TRP A 491 -16.83 -3.46 6.82
C TRP A 491 -15.54 -4.24 6.88
N THR A 492 -14.49 -3.58 7.36
CA THR A 492 -13.13 -4.12 7.39
C THR A 492 -12.63 -4.27 8.83
N THR A 493 -11.42 -4.80 8.95
CA THR A 493 -10.68 -4.91 10.21
C THR A 493 -9.84 -3.68 10.54
N LEU A 494 -9.79 -2.68 9.65
CA LEU A 494 -8.91 -1.52 9.83
C LEU A 494 -9.26 -0.72 11.08
N VAL A 495 -8.25 -0.45 11.90
CA VAL A 495 -8.30 0.51 13.01
C VAL A 495 -7.45 1.71 12.60
N PRO A 496 -8.05 2.81 12.10
CA PRO A 496 -7.29 3.95 11.59
C PRO A 496 -6.35 4.57 12.61
N GLU A 497 -6.72 4.55 13.89
CA GLU A 497 -5.88 5.05 14.98
C GLU A 497 -4.55 4.28 15.06
N LEU A 498 -4.56 2.95 14.82
CA LEU A 498 -3.35 2.15 14.79
C LEU A 498 -2.49 2.47 13.56
N LYS A 499 -3.11 2.71 12.40
CA LYS A 499 -2.37 3.13 11.19
C LYS A 499 -1.68 4.48 11.39
N GLU A 500 -2.37 5.47 11.94
CA GLU A 500 -1.80 6.79 12.26
C GLU A 500 -0.63 6.68 13.24
N GLN A 501 -0.74 5.79 14.24
CA GLN A 501 0.35 5.53 15.18
C GLN A 501 1.55 4.81 14.55
N MET A 502 1.34 3.96 13.53
CA MET A 502 2.46 3.40 12.75
C MET A 502 3.21 4.51 12.02
N ASP A 503 2.50 5.37 11.31
CA ASP A 503 3.10 6.48 10.57
C ASP A 503 3.86 7.43 11.51
N ALA A 504 3.28 7.73 12.68
CA ALA A 504 3.92 8.54 13.70
C ALA A 504 5.20 7.89 14.25
N ALA A 505 5.20 6.58 14.49
CA ALA A 505 6.38 5.85 14.97
C ALA A 505 7.51 5.82 13.93
N VAL A 506 7.16 5.67 12.64
CA VAL A 506 8.12 5.78 11.53
C VAL A 506 8.71 7.18 11.50
N ALA A 507 7.88 8.22 11.51
CA ALA A 507 8.34 9.61 11.48
C ALA A 507 9.17 10.02 12.72
N GLU A 508 8.88 9.45 13.89
CA GLU A 508 9.67 9.69 15.11
C GLU A 508 11.08 9.09 15.00
N VAL A 509 11.18 7.85 14.51
CA VAL A 509 12.44 7.11 14.48
C VAL A 509 13.27 7.44 13.25
N LEU A 510 12.63 7.70 12.12
CA LEU A 510 13.19 8.08 10.82
C LEU A 510 12.56 9.40 10.33
N PRO A 511 12.93 10.55 10.94
CA PRO A 511 12.32 11.84 10.61
C PRO A 511 12.70 12.37 9.22
N GLU A 512 13.85 11.93 8.71
CA GLU A 512 14.33 12.29 7.38
C GLU A 512 14.28 11.04 6.49
N PRO A 513 13.81 11.16 5.24
CA PRO A 513 13.90 10.08 4.27
C PRO A 513 15.35 9.60 4.15
N SER A 514 15.53 8.29 3.98
CA SER A 514 16.86 7.75 3.72
C SER A 514 17.41 8.32 2.42
N ALA A 515 18.61 8.91 2.46
CA ALA A 515 19.31 9.37 1.26
C ALA A 515 19.60 8.21 0.28
N GLU A 516 19.62 6.98 0.78
CA GLU A 516 19.82 5.75 0.01
C GLU A 516 18.51 5.05 -0.37
N GLY A 517 17.34 5.65 -0.12
CA GLY A 517 16.03 5.11 -0.53
C GLY A 517 15.54 3.89 0.27
N PHE A 518 15.95 3.78 1.54
CA PHE A 518 15.44 2.74 2.43
C PHE A 518 14.03 3.07 2.93
N GLU A 519 13.16 2.08 2.88
CA GLU A 519 11.75 2.16 3.23
C GLU A 519 11.42 1.25 4.41
N VAL A 520 10.27 1.51 5.03
CA VAL A 520 9.73 0.70 6.12
C VAL A 520 8.39 0.10 5.71
N ALA A 521 8.18 -1.16 6.05
CA ALA A 521 6.90 -1.83 5.92
C ALA A 521 6.49 -2.48 7.25
N MET A 522 5.19 -2.42 7.57
CA MET A 522 4.64 -2.85 8.84
C MET A 522 3.30 -3.55 8.64
N ALA A 523 3.01 -4.54 9.49
CA ALA A 523 1.67 -5.13 9.60
C ALA A 523 1.40 -5.51 11.05
N THR A 524 0.18 -5.23 11.51
CA THR A 524 -0.31 -5.63 12.83
C THR A 524 -1.54 -6.50 12.71
N VAL A 525 -1.51 -7.63 13.40
CA VAL A 525 -2.60 -8.60 13.44
C VAL A 525 -3.05 -8.85 14.88
N ASP A 526 -4.35 -9.06 15.06
CA ASP A 526 -4.93 -9.58 16.29
C ASP A 526 -4.64 -11.09 16.40
N PRO A 527 -3.89 -11.56 17.41
CA PRO A 527 -3.60 -12.98 17.58
C PRO A 527 -4.81 -13.88 17.77
N SER A 528 -5.89 -13.36 18.35
CA SER A 528 -7.08 -14.14 18.71
C SER A 528 -8.01 -14.39 17.53
N THR A 529 -8.02 -13.50 16.54
CA THR A 529 -8.94 -13.54 15.40
C THR A 529 -8.25 -13.69 14.05
N GLY A 530 -7.01 -13.20 13.91
CA GLY A 530 -6.35 -13.04 12.61
C GLY A 530 -6.69 -11.72 11.91
N ALA A 531 -7.47 -10.83 12.54
CA ALA A 531 -7.83 -9.55 11.94
C ALA A 531 -6.57 -8.70 11.64
N ILE A 532 -6.44 -8.20 10.42
CA ILE A 532 -5.36 -7.30 10.02
C ILE A 532 -5.77 -5.88 10.42
N LEU A 533 -5.22 -5.37 11.51
CA LEU A 533 -5.72 -4.15 12.15
C LEU A 533 -5.15 -2.88 11.53
N ALA A 534 -3.91 -2.92 11.04
CA ALA A 534 -3.24 -1.80 10.38
C ALA A 534 -2.04 -2.30 9.57
N MET A 535 -1.65 -1.52 8.55
CA MET A 535 -0.55 -1.86 7.65
C MET A 535 0.12 -0.61 7.06
N VAL A 536 1.44 -0.65 6.91
CA VAL A 536 2.23 0.30 6.12
C VAL A 536 2.92 -0.51 5.01
N GLY A 537 2.58 -0.22 3.75
CA GLY A 537 3.08 -0.95 2.58
C GLY A 537 4.38 -0.40 1.98
N GLY A 538 4.93 0.70 2.49
CA GLY A 538 6.09 1.40 1.94
C GLY A 538 5.84 2.91 1.80
N PRO A 539 6.44 3.57 0.79
CA PRO A 539 6.15 4.95 0.42
C PRO A 539 4.65 5.20 0.18
N GLU A 540 4.26 6.46 -0.01
CA GLU A 540 2.89 6.80 -0.42
C GLU A 540 2.42 5.94 -1.60
N PHE A 541 1.17 5.46 -1.54
CA PHE A 541 0.63 4.53 -2.55
C PHE A 541 0.64 5.10 -3.98
N THR A 542 0.60 6.42 -4.12
CA THR A 542 0.72 7.10 -5.42
C THR A 542 2.12 7.02 -6.01
N ASP A 543 3.13 6.82 -5.18
CA ASP A 543 4.54 6.79 -5.55
C ASP A 543 4.98 5.35 -5.81
N LEU A 544 4.49 4.39 -5.01
CA LEU A 544 4.69 2.96 -5.19
C LEU A 544 3.39 2.19 -4.93
N GLN A 545 2.86 1.51 -5.95
CA GLN A 545 1.66 0.67 -5.79
C GLN A 545 1.98 -0.76 -5.33
N PHE A 546 3.25 -1.16 -5.38
CA PHE A 546 3.70 -2.46 -4.90
C PHE A 546 3.72 -2.48 -3.36
N ASN A 547 2.92 -3.36 -2.77
CA ASN A 547 2.78 -3.43 -1.32
C ASN A 547 3.91 -4.25 -0.69
N LEU A 548 4.91 -3.61 -0.09
CA LEU A 548 6.04 -4.29 0.54
C LEU A 548 5.60 -5.16 1.73
N ALA A 549 4.44 -4.89 2.35
CA ALA A 549 3.97 -5.67 3.49
C ALA A 549 3.38 -7.04 3.09
N THR A 550 2.79 -7.16 1.90
CA THR A 550 2.06 -8.36 1.44
C THR A 550 2.68 -9.00 0.20
N GLN A 551 3.39 -8.24 -0.62
CA GLN A 551 4.02 -8.69 -1.87
C GLN A 551 5.56 -8.67 -1.77
N GLY A 552 6.11 -7.86 -0.87
CA GLY A 552 7.54 -7.72 -0.63
C GLY A 552 8.16 -8.95 0.03
N MET A 553 8.53 -9.95 -0.78
CA MET A 553 9.28 -11.12 -0.33
C MET A 553 10.70 -10.72 0.06
N ARG A 554 11.06 -10.96 1.32
CA ARG A 554 12.32 -10.51 1.94
C ARG A 554 12.90 -11.56 2.88
N GLN A 555 14.23 -11.63 2.98
CA GLN A 555 14.88 -12.61 3.85
C GLN A 555 14.67 -12.22 5.32
N PRO A 556 14.00 -13.06 6.15
CA PRO A 556 13.71 -12.75 7.55
C PRO A 556 14.97 -12.75 8.43
N GLY A 557 16.06 -13.38 7.95
CA GLY A 557 17.30 -13.54 8.68
C GLY A 557 17.08 -14.17 10.05
N SER A 558 17.78 -13.66 11.06
CA SER A 558 17.71 -14.19 12.44
C SER A 558 16.33 -14.17 13.11
N SER A 559 15.29 -13.53 12.54
CA SER A 559 13.93 -13.64 13.07
C SER A 559 13.32 -15.03 12.84
N PHE A 560 13.79 -15.74 11.81
CA PHE A 560 13.39 -17.13 11.52
C PHE A 560 13.79 -18.12 12.63
N LYS A 561 14.78 -17.76 13.46
CA LYS A 561 15.25 -18.59 14.59
C LYS A 561 14.13 -18.90 15.59
N ALA A 562 13.10 -18.07 15.69
CA ALA A 562 11.92 -18.40 16.49
C ALA A 562 11.22 -19.68 16.01
N TYR A 563 11.20 -19.93 14.69
CA TYR A 563 10.59 -21.12 14.09
C TYR A 563 11.44 -22.36 14.34
N VAL A 564 12.77 -22.23 14.25
CA VAL A 564 13.71 -23.30 14.60
C VAL A 564 13.56 -23.69 16.07
N LEU A 565 13.48 -22.70 16.97
CA LEU A 565 13.26 -22.94 18.41
C LEU A 565 11.90 -23.61 18.65
N ALA A 566 10.83 -23.12 18.03
CA ALA A 566 9.50 -23.73 18.13
C ALA A 566 9.52 -25.20 17.68
N THR A 567 10.17 -25.48 16.55
CA THR A 567 10.32 -26.85 16.02
C THR A 567 11.12 -27.74 16.97
N ALA A 568 12.22 -27.23 17.52
CA ALA A 568 13.06 -27.97 18.47
C ALA A 568 12.29 -28.37 19.73
N VAL A 569 11.43 -27.49 20.23
CA VAL A 569 10.58 -27.78 21.40
C VAL A 569 9.46 -28.74 21.02
N GLU A 570 8.76 -28.50 19.91
CA GLU A 570 7.59 -29.27 19.48
C GLU A 570 7.96 -30.68 19.01
N ALA A 571 8.89 -30.79 18.07
CA ALA A 571 9.19 -32.04 17.38
C ALA A 571 10.28 -32.87 18.06
N ALA A 572 11.25 -32.22 18.72
CA ALA A 572 12.39 -32.90 19.36
C ALA A 572 12.29 -32.95 20.90
N GLY A 573 11.28 -32.32 21.51
CA GLY A 573 11.12 -32.31 22.97
C GLY A 573 12.27 -31.63 23.72
N LEU A 574 12.99 -30.73 23.02
CA LEU A 574 14.03 -29.91 23.61
C LEU A 574 13.40 -28.80 24.45
N ILE A 575 14.16 -28.30 25.43
CA ILE A 575 13.69 -27.21 26.30
C ILE A 575 14.71 -26.05 26.24
N PRO A 576 14.29 -24.79 26.46
CA PRO A 576 15.19 -23.64 26.42
C PRO A 576 16.40 -23.69 27.37
N HIS A 577 16.38 -24.60 28.35
CA HIS A 577 17.49 -24.85 29.28
C HIS A 577 18.56 -25.80 28.74
N ASP A 578 18.26 -26.60 27.71
CA ASP A 578 19.28 -27.43 27.05
C ASP A 578 20.38 -26.55 26.50
N THR A 579 21.61 -27.06 26.47
CA THR A 579 22.79 -26.29 26.07
C THR A 579 23.33 -26.80 24.75
N ILE A 580 23.90 -25.91 23.95
CA ILE A 580 24.46 -26.23 22.65
C ILE A 580 25.65 -25.32 22.36
N SER A 581 26.61 -25.81 21.58
CA SER A 581 27.76 -25.01 21.16
C SER A 581 27.37 -23.94 20.13
N GLY A 582 27.59 -22.69 20.49
CA GLY A 582 27.51 -21.54 19.58
C GLY A 582 28.89 -21.06 19.13
N LEU A 583 29.96 -21.84 19.36
CA LEU A 583 31.32 -21.47 18.98
C LEU A 583 31.46 -21.32 17.45
N ALA A 584 32.21 -20.30 17.03
CA ALA A 584 32.42 -19.95 15.62
C ALA A 584 33.91 -19.74 15.30
N PRO A 585 34.34 -19.92 14.03
CA PRO A 585 33.54 -20.43 12.91
C PRO A 585 33.10 -21.88 13.13
N CYS A 586 32.00 -22.26 12.50
CA CYS A 586 31.52 -23.62 12.49
C CYS A 586 31.29 -24.07 11.06
N THR A 587 31.63 -25.33 10.78
CA THR A 587 31.56 -25.91 9.43
C THR A 587 30.69 -27.15 9.48
N PHE A 588 29.78 -27.27 8.52
CA PHE A 588 28.84 -28.38 8.43
C PHE A 588 28.94 -29.04 7.06
N ALA A 589 28.97 -30.38 7.04
CA ALA A 589 28.92 -31.12 5.78
C ALA A 589 27.61 -30.80 5.03
N ASN A 590 27.71 -30.49 3.74
CA ASN A 590 26.56 -30.07 2.93
C ASN A 590 26.56 -30.70 1.52
N PRO A 591 26.55 -32.04 1.40
CA PRO A 591 26.63 -32.71 0.11
C PRO A 591 25.36 -32.52 -0.74
N PRO A 592 25.46 -32.39 -2.07
CA PRO A 592 26.69 -32.44 -2.89
C PRO A 592 27.43 -31.10 -2.99
N GLN A 593 26.98 -30.06 -2.28
CA GLN A 593 27.64 -28.76 -2.28
C GLN A 593 28.90 -28.76 -1.39
N ALA A 594 29.63 -27.65 -1.42
CA ALA A 594 30.73 -27.43 -0.49
C ALA A 594 30.22 -27.32 0.94
N ASP A 595 31.07 -27.68 1.90
CA ASP A 595 30.79 -27.54 3.32
C ASP A 595 30.31 -26.13 3.65
N TYR A 596 29.26 -26.07 4.48
CA TYR A 596 28.62 -24.84 4.87
C TYR A 596 29.36 -24.22 6.05
N VAL A 597 30.17 -23.20 5.76
CA VAL A 597 30.92 -22.43 6.77
C VAL A 597 30.07 -21.27 7.27
N VAL A 598 29.93 -21.17 8.59
CA VAL A 598 29.07 -20.20 9.25
C VAL A 598 29.85 -19.43 10.30
N HIS A 599 29.66 -18.11 10.30
CA HIS A 599 30.19 -17.20 11.31
C HIS A 599 29.05 -16.60 12.14
N ASN A 600 29.33 -16.28 13.40
CA ASN A 600 28.43 -15.47 14.20
C ASN A 600 28.54 -13.99 13.81
N PHE A 601 27.48 -13.24 14.12
CA PHE A 601 27.43 -11.80 13.90
C PHE A 601 28.63 -11.07 14.52
N GLY A 602 29.21 -10.11 13.78
CA GLY A 602 30.36 -9.34 14.23
C GLY A 602 31.63 -10.16 14.48
N ASN A 603 31.73 -11.36 13.89
CA ASN A 603 32.83 -12.31 14.10
C ASN A 603 33.01 -12.73 15.57
N SER A 604 31.93 -12.77 16.34
CA SER A 604 31.97 -13.27 17.71
C SER A 604 32.41 -14.73 17.76
N ALA A 605 33.38 -15.06 18.63
CA ALA A 605 33.81 -16.43 18.89
C ALA A 605 32.67 -17.33 19.42
N GLY A 606 31.58 -16.75 19.93
CA GLY A 606 30.46 -17.49 20.49
C GLY A 606 30.76 -18.09 21.87
N ARG A 607 29.90 -19.00 22.32
CA ARG A 607 30.06 -19.77 23.57
C ARG A 607 29.18 -21.01 23.55
N VAL A 608 29.46 -21.96 24.43
CA VAL A 608 28.48 -22.98 24.82
C VAL A 608 27.53 -22.37 25.84
N ALA A 609 26.22 -22.47 25.62
CA ALA A 609 25.22 -21.92 26.52
C ALA A 609 23.84 -22.55 26.26
N SER A 610 22.88 -22.25 27.13
CA SER A 610 21.48 -22.68 26.98
C SER A 610 20.85 -22.18 25.68
N LEU A 611 19.88 -22.91 25.12
CA LEU A 611 19.11 -22.50 23.93
C LEU A 611 18.48 -21.12 24.13
N ARG A 612 18.01 -20.79 25.34
CA ARG A 612 17.58 -19.44 25.71
C ARG A 612 18.70 -18.43 25.50
N ARG A 613 19.89 -18.66 26.06
CA ARG A 613 21.02 -17.74 25.90
C ARG A 613 21.51 -17.64 24.46
N GLN A 614 21.51 -18.74 23.70
CA GLN A 614 21.84 -18.74 22.28
C GLN A 614 20.83 -17.94 21.45
N THR A 615 19.55 -17.98 21.83
CA THR A 615 18.48 -17.17 21.21
C THR A 615 18.68 -15.69 21.50
N LEU A 616 18.98 -15.33 22.75
CA LEU A 616 19.28 -13.95 23.18
C LEU A 616 20.51 -13.37 22.48
N ALA A 617 21.56 -14.17 22.32
CA ALA A 617 22.77 -13.81 21.58
C ALA A 617 22.59 -13.90 20.06
N SER A 618 21.47 -14.47 19.59
CA SER A 618 21.19 -14.75 18.19
C SER A 618 22.34 -15.50 17.49
N SER A 619 22.94 -16.50 18.15
CA SER A 619 24.07 -17.27 17.59
C SER A 619 23.69 -17.95 16.28
N ASN A 620 24.53 -17.87 15.25
CA ASN A 620 24.28 -18.54 13.97
C ASN A 620 24.67 -20.02 14.08
N CYS A 621 25.86 -20.29 14.61
CA CYS A 621 26.37 -21.64 14.77
C CYS A 621 25.47 -22.53 15.63
N ALA A 622 24.95 -22.02 16.74
CA ALA A 622 24.03 -22.78 17.58
C ALA A 622 22.72 -23.14 16.83
N PHE A 623 22.20 -22.24 15.99
CA PHE A 623 20.93 -22.46 15.31
C PHE A 623 21.03 -23.37 14.10
N VAL A 624 22.18 -23.40 13.39
CA VAL A 624 22.42 -24.41 12.35
C VAL A 624 22.55 -25.79 12.99
N ARG A 625 23.31 -25.93 14.08
CA ARG A 625 23.36 -27.19 14.86
C ARG A 625 21.99 -27.63 15.34
N LEU A 626 21.21 -26.69 15.90
CA LEU A 626 19.86 -26.98 16.38
C LEU A 626 18.93 -27.45 15.26
N GLY A 627 19.01 -26.82 14.08
CA GLY A 627 18.26 -27.22 12.90
C GLY A 627 18.61 -28.65 12.46
N ILE A 628 19.91 -28.98 12.39
CA ILE A 628 20.40 -30.33 12.03
C ILE A 628 19.90 -31.36 13.05
N LEU A 629 20.06 -31.09 14.35
CA LEU A 629 19.63 -31.99 15.44
C LEU A 629 18.11 -32.22 15.45
N THR A 630 17.34 -31.20 15.07
CA THR A 630 15.87 -31.27 15.06
C THR A 630 15.34 -31.96 13.80
N GLY A 631 16.07 -31.85 12.69
CA GLY A 631 15.64 -32.19 11.33
C GLY A 631 15.22 -30.93 10.57
N ILE A 632 15.95 -30.56 9.52
CA ILE A 632 15.69 -29.35 8.72
C ILE A 632 14.37 -29.46 7.95
N ASP A 633 13.96 -30.68 7.57
CA ASP A 633 12.65 -31.00 7.01
C ASP A 633 11.52 -30.62 7.97
N ARG A 634 11.68 -30.90 9.26
CA ARG A 634 10.68 -30.53 10.28
C ARG A 634 10.65 -29.03 10.54
N VAL A 635 11.81 -28.38 10.45
CA VAL A 635 11.91 -26.92 10.53
C VAL A 635 11.16 -26.29 9.37
N ALA A 636 11.35 -26.80 8.14
CA ALA A 636 10.63 -26.35 6.97
C ALA A 636 9.11 -26.54 7.08
N ASP A 637 8.66 -27.73 7.52
CA ASP A 637 7.24 -28.01 7.75
C ASP A 637 6.62 -27.06 8.79
N THR A 638 7.24 -26.95 9.96
CA THR A 638 6.72 -26.12 11.06
C THR A 638 6.71 -24.65 10.67
N ALA A 639 7.77 -24.15 10.02
CA ALA A 639 7.83 -22.79 9.52
C ALA A 639 6.74 -22.53 8.48
N SER A 640 6.52 -23.44 7.52
CA SER A 640 5.48 -23.32 6.49
C SER A 640 4.08 -23.25 7.13
N ARG A 641 3.81 -24.10 8.12
CA ARG A 641 2.54 -24.06 8.87
C ARG A 641 2.35 -22.78 9.67
N LEU A 642 3.42 -22.19 10.20
CA LEU A 642 3.39 -20.93 10.95
C LEU A 642 3.11 -19.72 10.04
N VAL A 643 3.74 -19.65 8.87
CA VAL A 643 3.47 -18.57 7.90
C VAL A 643 2.16 -18.79 7.13
N GLY A 644 1.68 -20.03 7.06
CA GLY A 644 0.42 -20.41 6.40
C GLY A 644 0.57 -20.92 4.98
N ARG A 645 1.76 -21.36 4.60
CA ARG A 645 2.02 -21.93 3.27
C ARG A 645 1.77 -23.43 3.26
N ASP A 646 1.29 -23.92 2.13
CA ASP A 646 1.06 -25.33 1.85
C ASP A 646 1.38 -25.67 0.38
N GLY A 647 1.23 -26.94 0.00
CA GLY A 647 1.49 -27.40 -1.37
C GLY A 647 2.92 -27.15 -1.83
N ASP A 648 3.06 -26.53 -3.00
CA ASP A 648 4.35 -26.21 -3.63
C ASP A 648 5.00 -24.91 -3.07
N ASP A 649 4.35 -24.21 -2.14
CA ASP A 649 4.83 -22.93 -1.56
C ASP A 649 5.51 -23.12 -0.20
N VAL A 650 5.73 -24.37 0.23
CA VAL A 650 6.43 -24.68 1.49
C VAL A 650 7.93 -24.36 1.42
N PHE A 651 8.56 -24.12 2.57
CA PHE A 651 10.01 -23.89 2.61
C PHE A 651 10.82 -25.11 2.17
N ASP A 652 11.92 -24.87 1.47
CA ASP A 652 12.87 -25.93 1.12
C ASP A 652 13.81 -26.26 2.29
N PRO A 653 14.13 -27.53 2.56
CA PRO A 653 14.89 -27.93 3.74
C PRO A 653 16.42 -27.86 3.56
N TYR A 654 16.98 -26.67 3.26
CA TYR A 654 18.43 -26.44 3.21
C TYR A 654 18.99 -26.01 4.58
N LEU A 655 20.28 -26.28 4.87
CA LEU A 655 20.91 -25.92 6.16
C LEU A 655 20.77 -24.43 6.52
N SER A 656 20.87 -23.56 5.50
CA SER A 656 20.75 -22.10 5.63
C SER A 656 19.34 -21.63 6.00
N LEU A 657 18.31 -22.48 5.89
CA LEU A 657 16.95 -22.19 6.35
C LEU A 657 16.96 -21.81 7.84
N SER A 658 17.79 -22.48 8.64
CA SER A 658 17.92 -22.19 10.08
C SER A 658 18.34 -20.75 10.40
N LEU A 659 18.86 -20.03 9.40
CA LEU A 659 19.28 -18.64 9.49
C LEU A 659 18.36 -17.67 8.72
N GLY A 660 17.24 -18.15 8.17
CA GLY A 660 16.25 -17.34 7.47
C GLY A 660 16.68 -16.93 6.06
N ALA A 661 17.27 -17.85 5.30
CA ALA A 661 17.73 -17.60 3.93
C ALA A 661 16.61 -17.57 2.86
N GLN A 662 15.41 -18.07 3.19
CA GLN A 662 14.24 -18.06 2.30
C GLN A 662 13.28 -16.94 2.69
N GLU A 663 12.64 -16.36 1.67
CA GLU A 663 11.92 -15.09 1.78
C GLU A 663 10.50 -15.25 2.35
N VAL A 664 10.06 -14.23 3.08
CA VAL A 664 8.71 -14.07 3.65
C VAL A 664 8.24 -12.64 3.50
N THR A 665 6.93 -12.43 3.60
CA THR A 665 6.32 -11.10 3.65
C THR A 665 6.22 -10.60 5.09
N VAL A 666 5.96 -9.29 5.26
CA VAL A 666 5.76 -8.70 6.58
C VAL A 666 4.49 -9.24 7.24
N LEU A 667 3.42 -9.41 6.47
CA LEU A 667 2.16 -9.95 6.96
C LEU A 667 2.32 -11.41 7.44
N GLU A 668 3.04 -12.24 6.68
CA GLU A 668 3.35 -13.63 7.07
C GLU A 668 4.10 -13.69 8.41
N GLN A 669 5.07 -12.81 8.60
CA GLN A 669 5.83 -12.73 9.86
C GLN A 669 4.96 -12.30 11.04
N ALA A 670 4.10 -11.30 10.85
CA ALA A 670 3.16 -10.84 11.87
C ALA A 670 2.20 -11.97 12.28
N ALA A 671 1.61 -12.67 11.30
CA ALA A 671 0.70 -13.80 11.52
C ALA A 671 1.38 -15.00 12.20
N ALA A 672 2.60 -15.34 11.78
CA ALA A 672 3.37 -16.43 12.38
C ALA A 672 3.67 -16.16 13.87
N TYR A 673 4.07 -14.94 14.23
CA TYR A 673 4.35 -14.59 15.62
C TYR A 673 3.08 -14.49 16.47
N ALA A 674 1.95 -14.12 15.85
CA ALA A 674 0.64 -14.12 16.50
C ALA A 674 0.24 -15.52 17.00
N THR A 675 0.69 -16.57 16.31
CA THR A 675 0.48 -17.96 16.73
C THR A 675 1.06 -18.24 18.13
N PHE A 676 2.22 -17.66 18.46
CA PHE A 676 2.80 -17.83 19.80
C PHE A 676 2.05 -17.04 20.87
N ALA A 677 1.48 -15.89 20.52
CA ALA A 677 0.62 -15.10 21.39
C ALA A 677 -0.75 -15.76 21.64
N ASN A 678 -1.17 -16.67 20.76
CA ASN A 678 -2.46 -17.35 20.79
C ASN A 678 -2.33 -18.87 21.08
N ASP A 679 -1.50 -19.23 22.07
CA ASP A 679 -1.33 -20.61 22.55
C ASP A 679 -1.02 -21.65 21.46
N GLY A 680 -0.32 -21.24 20.39
CA GLY A 680 0.05 -22.11 19.28
C GLY A 680 -1.04 -22.30 18.21
N VAL A 681 -2.14 -21.54 18.29
CA VAL A 681 -3.19 -21.51 17.27
C VAL A 681 -2.92 -20.39 16.28
N ARG A 682 -2.70 -20.75 15.01
CA ARG A 682 -2.58 -19.80 13.91
C ARG A 682 -3.98 -19.44 13.44
N MET A 683 -4.29 -18.15 13.44
CA MET A 683 -5.50 -17.61 12.83
C MET A 683 -5.20 -17.17 11.39
N GLU A 684 -6.09 -17.48 10.46
CA GLU A 684 -5.95 -17.02 9.06
C GLU A 684 -6.12 -15.49 8.99
N PRO A 685 -5.15 -14.75 8.43
CA PRO A 685 -5.27 -13.30 8.30
C PRO A 685 -6.43 -12.88 7.40
N TYR A 686 -7.18 -11.86 7.77
CA TYR A 686 -8.31 -11.36 6.98
C TYR A 686 -8.50 -9.84 7.09
N TYR A 687 -9.09 -9.26 6.03
CA TYR A 687 -9.36 -7.81 5.92
C TYR A 687 -10.83 -7.44 6.10
N ILE A 688 -11.76 -8.33 5.70
CA ILE A 688 -13.19 -8.02 5.58
C ILE A 688 -13.94 -8.75 6.69
N THR A 689 -14.69 -8.00 7.51
CA THR A 689 -15.52 -8.57 8.57
C THR A 689 -16.92 -8.88 8.09
N ARG A 690 -17.50 -8.01 7.23
CA ARG A 690 -18.90 -8.11 6.78
C ARG A 690 -19.11 -7.44 5.43
N ILE A 691 -19.99 -8.00 4.62
CA ILE A 691 -20.49 -7.40 3.37
C ILE A 691 -22.01 -7.43 3.35
N GLU A 692 -22.61 -6.28 3.05
CA GLU A 692 -24.02 -6.16 2.69
C GLU A 692 -24.19 -5.76 1.23
N ASP A 693 -25.33 -6.15 0.64
CA ASP A 693 -25.78 -5.58 -0.63
C ASP A 693 -26.43 -4.20 -0.45
N ARG A 694 -26.83 -3.59 -1.57
CA ARG A 694 -27.51 -2.28 -1.62
C ARG A 694 -28.83 -2.22 -0.86
N ASP A 695 -29.46 -3.37 -0.61
CA ASP A 695 -30.75 -3.46 0.08
C ASP A 695 -30.56 -3.74 1.59
N GLY A 696 -29.31 -3.87 2.05
CA GLY A 696 -28.95 -4.19 3.43
C GLY A 696 -28.98 -5.67 3.76
N ASN A 697 -29.06 -6.57 2.77
CA ASN A 697 -28.99 -8.00 3.02
C ASN A 697 -27.53 -8.41 3.25
N LEU A 698 -27.30 -9.24 4.28
CA LEU A 698 -25.99 -9.80 4.57
C LEU A 698 -25.58 -10.80 3.47
N LEU A 699 -24.47 -10.52 2.78
CA LEU A 699 -23.88 -11.40 1.78
C LEU A 699 -22.73 -12.25 2.36
N TYR A 700 -21.96 -11.66 3.27
CA TYR A 700 -20.80 -12.30 3.87
C TYR A 700 -20.58 -11.78 5.29
N GLU A 701 -20.23 -12.68 6.20
CA GLU A 701 -19.76 -12.39 7.54
C GLU A 701 -18.59 -13.31 7.85
N HIS A 702 -17.46 -12.73 8.25
CA HIS A 702 -16.26 -13.49 8.48
C HIS A 702 -16.37 -14.33 9.75
N ALA A 703 -16.07 -15.62 9.62
CA ALA A 703 -15.89 -16.53 10.75
C ALA A 703 -14.39 -16.81 10.91
N PRO A 704 -13.74 -16.39 12.01
CA PRO A 704 -12.32 -16.64 12.24
C PRO A 704 -11.98 -18.13 12.14
N GLN A 705 -10.99 -18.45 11.31
CA GLN A 705 -10.52 -19.81 11.10
C GLN A 705 -9.17 -19.99 11.76
N GLY A 706 -9.11 -20.89 12.74
CA GLY A 706 -7.92 -21.17 13.52
C GLY A 706 -7.45 -22.61 13.36
N ARG A 707 -6.14 -22.81 13.18
CA ARG A 707 -5.49 -24.12 13.17
C ARG A 707 -4.37 -24.17 14.19
N ARG A 708 -4.38 -25.18 15.06
CA ARG A 708 -3.27 -25.44 15.97
C ARG A 708 -2.04 -25.88 15.18
N VAL A 709 -0.98 -25.09 15.23
CA VAL A 709 0.29 -25.36 14.54
C VAL A 709 1.32 -25.93 15.51
N VAL A 710 1.37 -25.41 16.74
CA VAL A 710 2.21 -25.93 17.82
C VAL A 710 1.38 -26.14 19.08
N SER A 711 1.88 -26.96 19.99
CA SER A 711 1.24 -27.15 21.29
C SER A 711 1.30 -25.86 22.13
N PRO A 712 0.35 -25.65 23.07
CA PRO A 712 0.41 -24.51 24.00
C PRO A 712 1.74 -24.46 24.75
N ARG A 713 2.24 -25.61 25.20
CA ARG A 713 3.54 -25.72 25.90
C ARG A 713 4.72 -25.22 25.06
N THR A 714 4.72 -25.50 23.76
CA THR A 714 5.72 -24.95 22.84
C THR A 714 5.60 -23.44 22.74
N ALA A 715 4.39 -22.92 22.56
CA ALA A 715 4.14 -21.47 22.51
C ALA A 715 4.58 -20.76 23.81
N GLU A 716 4.33 -21.35 24.98
CA GLU A 716 4.77 -20.83 26.28
C GLU A 716 6.30 -20.76 26.38
N TRP A 717 7.02 -21.83 26.00
CA TRP A 717 8.50 -21.86 26.03
C TRP A 717 9.14 -20.87 25.06
N VAL A 718 8.59 -20.78 23.85
CA VAL A 718 9.04 -19.81 22.83
C VAL A 718 8.79 -18.39 23.32
N THR A 719 7.58 -18.10 23.80
CA THR A 719 7.19 -16.78 24.32
C THR A 719 8.09 -16.34 25.47
N ALA A 720 8.32 -17.21 26.47
CA ALA A 720 9.20 -16.89 27.58
C ALA A 720 10.66 -16.61 27.14
N THR A 721 11.14 -17.33 26.11
CA THR A 721 12.47 -17.11 25.54
C THR A 721 12.55 -15.79 24.77
N LEU A 722 11.50 -15.46 24.00
CA LEU A 722 11.43 -14.22 23.21
C LEU A 722 11.16 -12.99 24.09
N HIS A 723 10.44 -13.12 25.21
CA HIS A 723 10.34 -12.09 26.24
C HIS A 723 11.72 -11.72 26.78
N ALA A 724 12.51 -12.73 27.18
CA ALA A 724 13.87 -12.52 27.66
C ALA A 724 14.79 -11.85 26.62
N ASN A 725 14.51 -12.03 25.32
CA ASN A 725 15.26 -11.36 24.25
C ASN A 725 14.97 -9.85 24.17
N ILE A 726 13.76 -9.41 24.54
CA ILE A 726 13.44 -7.98 24.72
C ILE A 726 14.06 -7.46 26.03
N GLU A 727 14.08 -8.24 27.10
CA GLU A 727 14.65 -7.76 28.39
C GLU A 727 16.17 -7.58 28.34
N SER A 728 16.89 -8.52 27.73
CA SER A 728 18.36 -8.59 27.88
C SER A 728 19.11 -9.12 26.64
N GLY A 729 18.40 -9.34 25.53
CA GLY A 729 18.97 -9.84 24.29
C GLY A 729 19.17 -8.78 23.22
N THR A 730 19.04 -9.19 21.97
CA THR A 730 19.16 -8.30 20.81
C THR A 730 17.98 -7.32 20.65
N GLY A 731 16.84 -7.61 21.29
CA GLY A 731 15.59 -6.85 21.15
C GLY A 731 15.39 -5.71 22.16
N THR A 732 16.41 -5.33 22.92
CA THR A 732 16.27 -4.39 24.05
C THR A 732 15.69 -3.03 23.71
N ARG A 733 15.85 -2.55 22.47
CA ARG A 733 15.25 -1.29 22.01
C ARG A 733 13.74 -1.36 21.70
N ALA A 734 13.15 -2.55 21.79
CA ALA A 734 11.72 -2.78 21.65
C ALA A 734 10.98 -2.84 23.00
N GLN A 735 11.66 -2.56 24.12
CA GLN A 735 11.00 -2.46 25.42
C GLN A 735 9.93 -1.36 25.40
N LEU A 736 8.75 -1.69 25.91
CA LEU A 736 7.60 -0.78 25.91
C LEU A 736 7.73 0.27 27.01
N ALA A 737 7.24 1.48 26.73
CA ALA A 737 7.44 2.65 27.59
C ALA A 737 6.86 2.49 29.01
N ASP A 738 5.79 1.70 29.17
CA ASP A 738 5.16 1.42 30.45
C ASP A 738 5.68 0.14 31.14
N GLY A 739 6.66 -0.53 30.54
CA GLY A 739 7.28 -1.74 31.06
C GLY A 739 6.38 -2.98 31.00
N ARG A 740 5.26 -2.96 30.27
CA ARG A 740 4.40 -4.14 30.13
C ARG A 740 5.13 -5.28 29.39
N PRO A 741 4.82 -6.54 29.69
CA PRO A 741 5.54 -7.67 29.11
C PRO A 741 5.26 -7.79 27.60
N ALA A 742 6.32 -7.96 26.83
CA ALA A 742 6.29 -8.18 25.39
C ALA A 742 7.35 -9.20 24.98
N ALA A 743 7.12 -9.93 23.88
CA ALA A 743 8.04 -10.93 23.36
C ALA A 743 8.39 -10.62 21.90
N GLY A 744 9.64 -10.84 21.49
CA GLY A 744 10.01 -10.58 20.10
C GLY A 744 11.43 -10.96 19.74
N LYS A 745 11.72 -10.91 18.43
CA LYS A 745 13.00 -11.29 17.85
C LYS A 745 13.44 -10.31 16.78
N THR A 746 14.73 -9.99 16.80
CA THR A 746 15.40 -9.27 15.73
C THR A 746 15.73 -10.20 14.56
N GLY A 747 15.62 -9.69 13.34
CA GLY A 747 16.17 -10.29 12.13
C GLY A 747 17.13 -9.32 11.44
N THR A 748 18.22 -9.87 10.93
CA THR A 748 19.15 -9.14 10.07
C THR A 748 19.57 -10.16 9.01
N ALA A 749 19.32 -9.87 7.74
CA ALA A 749 19.81 -10.69 6.65
C ALA A 749 21.32 -10.48 6.43
N GLN A 750 21.91 -11.33 5.61
CA GLN A 750 23.32 -11.20 5.23
C GLN A 750 23.56 -9.84 4.57
N ASP A 751 24.74 -9.27 4.76
CA ASP A 751 25.15 -7.97 4.21
C ASP A 751 24.26 -6.77 4.57
N PHE A 752 23.39 -6.90 5.58
CA PHE A 752 22.52 -5.82 6.07
C PHE A 752 21.54 -5.30 5.00
N THR A 753 21.10 -6.14 4.07
CA THR A 753 20.11 -5.76 3.05
C THR A 753 18.69 -5.67 3.61
N ASP A 754 18.41 -6.46 4.65
CA ASP A 754 17.11 -6.54 5.30
C ASP A 754 17.26 -6.51 6.83
N ALA A 755 16.48 -5.65 7.47
CA ALA A 755 16.41 -5.54 8.92
C ALA A 755 14.97 -5.73 9.38
N TRP A 756 14.79 -6.55 10.42
CA TRP A 756 13.49 -6.92 10.94
C TRP A 756 13.41 -6.80 12.45
N PHE A 757 12.24 -6.41 12.94
CA PHE A 757 11.83 -6.76 14.28
C PHE A 757 10.41 -7.30 14.23
N VAL A 758 10.21 -8.48 14.81
CA VAL A 758 8.89 -9.10 14.91
C VAL A 758 8.62 -9.39 16.37
N GLY A 759 7.51 -8.88 16.88
CA GLY A 759 7.18 -8.98 18.29
C GLY A 759 5.69 -8.92 18.53
N PHE A 760 5.29 -9.36 19.72
CA PHE A 760 3.90 -9.47 20.10
C PHE A 760 3.68 -9.23 21.60
N THR A 761 2.43 -8.93 21.88
CA THR A 761 1.76 -9.01 23.17
C THR A 761 0.54 -9.94 23.02
N PRO A 762 -0.18 -10.30 24.09
CA PRO A 762 -1.43 -11.07 23.93
C PRO A 762 -2.51 -10.36 23.11
N GLN A 763 -2.42 -9.04 22.92
CA GLN A 763 -3.37 -8.22 22.18
C GLN A 763 -3.00 -8.09 20.70
N TYR A 764 -1.72 -7.85 20.40
CA TYR A 764 -1.25 -7.52 19.06
C TYR A 764 0.06 -8.22 18.72
N SER A 765 0.18 -8.72 17.49
CA SER A 765 1.44 -9.16 16.87
C SER A 765 1.79 -8.24 15.71
N THR A 766 3.01 -7.70 15.71
CA THR A 766 3.46 -6.71 14.74
C THR A 766 4.83 -7.08 14.19
N ALA A 767 4.95 -7.04 12.86
CA ALA A 767 6.22 -7.14 12.15
C ALA A 767 6.61 -5.76 11.59
N VAL A 768 7.89 -5.42 11.71
CA VAL A 768 8.51 -4.23 11.12
C VAL A 768 9.69 -4.67 10.29
N TRP A 769 9.70 -4.31 9.00
CA TRP A 769 10.81 -4.47 8.08
C TRP A 769 11.38 -3.13 7.66
N MET A 770 12.69 -3.08 7.42
CA MET A 770 13.37 -1.98 6.76
C MET A 770 14.37 -2.51 5.73
N GLY A 771 14.42 -1.88 4.57
CA GLY A 771 15.37 -2.17 3.49
C GLY A 771 15.05 -1.36 2.24
N HIS A 772 15.72 -1.66 1.12
CA HIS A 772 15.43 -0.99 -0.15
C HIS A 772 14.25 -1.69 -0.86
N PRO A 773 13.30 -0.94 -1.48
CA PRO A 773 12.10 -1.51 -2.08
C PRO A 773 12.37 -2.37 -3.33
N ASP A 774 13.41 -2.07 -4.10
CA ASP A 774 13.65 -2.73 -5.39
C ASP A 774 14.92 -3.60 -5.46
N GLU A 775 15.86 -3.43 -4.52
CA GLU A 775 17.22 -3.93 -4.66
C GLU A 775 17.78 -4.43 -3.33
N LYS A 776 18.83 -5.27 -3.38
CA LYS A 776 19.55 -5.75 -2.19
C LYS A 776 20.68 -4.79 -1.83
N VAL A 777 20.31 -3.58 -1.41
CA VAL A 777 21.26 -2.52 -1.03
C VAL A 777 21.68 -2.69 0.44
N PRO A 778 22.98 -2.86 0.73
CA PRO A 778 23.48 -2.95 2.11
C PRO A 778 23.26 -1.68 2.93
N MET A 779 22.52 -1.77 4.04
CA MET A 779 22.34 -0.68 5.00
C MET A 779 23.60 -0.47 5.87
N ARG A 780 24.67 0.07 5.29
CA ARG A 780 25.96 0.27 5.98
C ARG A 780 25.92 1.43 6.97
N ASP A 781 25.16 2.48 6.65
CA ASP A 781 24.97 3.64 7.50
C ASP A 781 23.50 4.08 7.55
N VAL A 782 22.86 3.82 8.68
CA VAL A 782 21.50 4.24 9.03
C VAL A 782 21.57 4.97 10.36
N GLN A 783 21.66 6.30 10.30
CA GLN A 783 21.86 7.18 11.47
C GLN A 783 23.19 6.90 12.22
N GLY A 784 24.30 6.75 11.48
CA GLY A 784 25.65 6.56 12.02
C GLY A 784 25.97 5.12 12.43
N ARG A 785 25.13 4.14 12.05
CA ARG A 785 25.24 2.73 12.46
C ARG A 785 24.75 1.79 11.37
N ARG A 786 25.21 0.54 11.36
CA ARG A 786 24.68 -0.47 10.43
C ARG A 786 23.19 -0.75 10.67
N GLY A 787 22.40 -0.83 9.60
CA GLY A 787 20.98 -1.18 9.62
C GLY A 787 20.79 -2.62 10.07
N THR A 788 20.35 -2.79 11.32
CA THR A 788 20.10 -4.11 11.92
C THR A 788 18.71 -4.12 12.54
N GLY A 789 18.13 -5.32 12.70
CA GLY A 789 16.81 -5.46 13.32
C GLY A 789 16.68 -4.84 14.72
N GLY A 790 17.77 -4.87 15.50
CA GLY A 790 17.83 -4.27 16.85
C GLY A 790 18.08 -2.76 16.88
N TRP A 791 18.11 -2.09 15.73
CA TRP A 791 18.30 -0.65 15.60
C TRP A 791 17.01 0.06 15.21
N ILE A 792 16.74 0.26 13.91
CA ILE A 792 15.55 0.99 13.45
C ILE A 792 14.26 0.16 13.65
N PRO A 793 14.14 -1.09 13.17
CA PRO A 793 12.89 -1.83 13.30
C PRO A 793 12.43 -2.03 14.75
N ALA A 794 13.35 -2.37 15.66
CA ALA A 794 13.02 -2.51 17.09
C ALA A 794 12.56 -1.20 17.75
N ARG A 795 13.15 -0.05 17.36
CA ARG A 795 12.73 1.27 17.87
C ARG A 795 11.35 1.65 17.35
N ILE A 796 11.09 1.45 16.06
CA ILE A 796 9.77 1.70 15.45
C ILE A 796 8.72 0.81 16.11
N TRP A 797 9.00 -0.48 16.26
CA TRP A 797 8.10 -1.42 16.94
C TRP A 797 7.80 -0.97 18.37
N GLY A 798 8.83 -0.59 19.15
CA GLY A 798 8.66 -0.14 20.53
C GLY A 798 7.84 1.14 20.65
N ALA A 799 8.09 2.13 19.80
CA ALA A 799 7.35 3.39 19.75
C ALA A 799 5.88 3.15 19.36
N TYR A 800 5.64 2.42 18.27
CA TYR A 800 4.31 2.09 17.78
C TYR A 800 3.51 1.29 18.82
N MET A 801 4.07 0.18 19.33
CA MET A 801 3.35 -0.69 20.26
C MET A 801 3.08 0.00 21.61
N SER A 802 3.94 0.94 22.04
CA SER A 802 3.67 1.75 23.24
C SER A 802 2.46 2.66 23.04
N ALA A 803 2.29 3.24 21.85
CA ALA A 803 1.12 4.04 21.52
C ALA A 803 -0.14 3.18 21.31
N ALA A 804 -0.03 2.09 20.55
CA ALA A 804 -1.13 1.17 20.22
C ALA A 804 -1.74 0.50 21.46
N LEU A 805 -0.92 0.24 22.48
CA LEU A 805 -1.35 -0.45 23.70
C LEU A 805 -1.68 0.50 24.86
N ALA A 806 -1.59 1.83 24.67
CA ALA A 806 -1.76 2.80 25.75
C ALA A 806 -3.10 2.64 26.49
N ASP A 807 -4.18 2.39 25.74
CA ASP A 807 -5.53 2.21 26.28
C ASP A 807 -5.96 0.73 26.42
N GLU A 808 -5.08 -0.21 26.04
CA GLU A 808 -5.33 -1.64 26.18
C GLU A 808 -4.97 -2.15 27.57
N PRO A 809 -5.79 -3.01 28.21
CA PRO A 809 -5.48 -3.58 29.51
C PRO A 809 -4.22 -4.43 29.43
N VAL A 810 -3.30 -4.29 30.39
CA VAL A 810 -2.09 -5.13 30.47
C VAL A 810 -2.50 -6.58 30.70
N ARG A 811 -2.13 -7.46 29.77
CA ARG A 811 -2.31 -8.91 29.87
C ARG A 811 -0.94 -9.56 30.08
N PRO A 812 -0.80 -10.49 31.03
CA PRO A 812 0.47 -11.18 31.23
C PRO A 812 0.78 -12.06 30.01
N LEU A 813 2.06 -12.19 29.69
CA LEU A 813 2.50 -13.26 28.80
C LEU A 813 2.38 -14.61 29.51
N PRO A 814 2.19 -15.71 28.77
CA PRO A 814 2.27 -17.05 29.33
C PRO A 814 3.58 -17.24 30.11
N SER A 815 3.47 -17.82 31.30
CA SER A 815 4.65 -18.17 32.11
C SER A 815 5.37 -19.37 31.50
N ALA A 816 6.69 -19.40 31.63
CA ALA A 816 7.46 -20.57 31.21
C ALA A 816 6.96 -21.83 31.95
N PRO A 817 6.72 -22.95 31.24
CA PRO A 817 6.32 -24.19 31.87
C PRO A 817 7.40 -24.68 32.84
N ALA A 818 7.00 -25.43 33.87
CA ALA A 818 8.00 -26.15 34.67
C ALA A 818 8.77 -27.16 33.79
N ALA A 819 10.09 -27.16 33.90
CA ALA A 819 10.92 -28.18 33.28
C ALA A 819 10.62 -29.53 33.95
N ASN A 820 10.27 -30.54 33.14
CA ASN A 820 10.01 -31.90 33.63
C ASN A 820 11.28 -32.77 33.67
N ARG A 821 12.44 -32.19 33.33
CA ARG A 821 13.76 -32.82 33.33
C ARG A 821 14.86 -31.77 33.50
N GLY A 822 16.06 -32.21 33.87
CA GLY A 822 17.25 -31.35 33.85
C GLY A 822 17.69 -30.98 32.42
N PRO A 823 18.53 -29.94 32.29
CA PRO A 823 19.10 -29.53 31.01
C PRO A 823 20.04 -30.62 30.47
N ARG A 824 20.04 -30.80 29.14
CA ARG A 824 20.95 -31.67 28.41
C ARG A 824 22.01 -30.86 27.69
N HIS A 825 23.17 -31.44 27.45
CA HIS A 825 24.15 -30.91 26.51
C HIS A 825 23.90 -31.53 25.14
N LEU A 826 23.68 -30.68 24.13
CA LEU A 826 23.38 -31.05 22.75
C LEU A 826 24.62 -30.85 21.89
N PHE A 827 24.94 -31.85 21.08
CA PHE A 827 26.11 -31.88 20.20
C PHE A 827 25.81 -32.73 18.96
N LEU A 828 26.45 -32.39 17.84
CA LEU A 828 26.53 -33.27 16.67
C LEU A 828 27.64 -34.31 16.88
N GLU A 829 27.58 -35.44 16.17
CA GLU A 829 28.53 -36.55 16.33
C GLU A 829 30.00 -36.11 16.16
N ASP A 830 30.25 -35.20 15.22
CA ASP A 830 31.60 -34.70 14.92
C ASP A 830 31.98 -33.42 15.71
N ASP A 831 31.11 -32.91 16.58
CA ASP A 831 31.42 -31.69 17.35
C ASP A 831 32.57 -31.94 18.34
N GLN A 832 33.58 -31.05 18.29
CA GLN A 832 34.66 -30.98 19.26
C GLN A 832 34.39 -29.87 20.29
N CYS A 833 34.71 -30.16 21.54
CA CYS A 833 34.52 -29.32 22.70
C CYS A 833 35.88 -29.09 23.38
N VAL A 834 36.22 -27.83 23.62
CA VAL A 834 37.39 -27.46 24.41
C VAL A 834 37.03 -27.55 25.88
N ILE A 835 37.77 -28.36 26.64
CA ILE A 835 37.74 -28.33 28.10
C ILE A 835 38.95 -27.57 28.63
N GLU A 836 38.73 -26.80 29.69
CA GLU A 836 39.78 -26.10 30.42
C GLU A 836 39.98 -26.79 31.76
N LEU A 837 41.16 -27.36 31.97
CA LEU A 837 41.53 -28.02 33.22
C LEU A 837 42.41 -27.11 34.05
N ASP A 838 41.87 -26.66 35.19
CA ASP A 838 42.68 -26.07 36.25
C ASP A 838 43.41 -27.19 36.99
N VAL A 839 44.72 -27.25 36.79
CA VAL A 839 45.63 -28.27 37.32
C VAL A 839 46.51 -27.72 38.45
N GLY A 840 46.21 -26.51 38.93
CA GLY A 840 46.97 -25.83 39.97
C GLY A 840 48.32 -25.28 39.49
N ALA A 841 48.97 -24.50 40.36
CA ALA A 841 50.32 -24.01 40.11
C ALA A 841 51.33 -25.18 40.13
N PRO A 842 52.39 -25.15 39.31
CA PRO A 842 53.47 -26.12 39.41
C PRO A 842 54.08 -26.08 40.82
N PRO A 843 54.64 -27.19 41.33
CA PRO A 843 55.38 -27.16 42.59
C PRO A 843 56.50 -26.11 42.50
N ALA A 844 56.67 -25.31 43.56
CA ALA A 844 57.69 -24.28 43.61
C ALA A 844 59.08 -24.88 43.32
N ALA A 845 59.87 -24.21 42.48
CA ALA A 845 61.25 -24.60 42.26
C ALA A 845 61.99 -24.63 43.61
N PRO A 846 62.80 -25.67 43.90
CA PRO A 846 63.42 -25.84 45.22
C PRO A 846 64.41 -24.72 45.62
N ASP A 847 64.76 -23.80 44.70
CA ASP A 847 65.78 -22.76 44.87
C ASP A 847 65.24 -21.31 44.76
N ALA A 848 63.98 -21.04 45.06
CA ALA A 848 63.45 -19.66 45.08
C ALA A 848 64.05 -18.84 46.24
N ALA A 849 64.75 -17.75 45.92
CA ALA A 849 65.52 -16.95 46.87
C ALA A 849 64.70 -15.94 47.69
N SER A 850 63.39 -15.78 47.44
CA SER A 850 62.52 -14.87 48.21
C SER A 850 61.03 -15.26 48.16
N PRO A 851 60.22 -14.89 49.19
CA PRO A 851 58.77 -15.16 49.21
C PRO A 851 57.96 -14.38 48.17
N GLU A 852 58.53 -13.29 47.63
CA GLU A 852 57.88 -12.40 46.65
C GLU A 852 58.05 -12.93 45.22
N GLU A 853 59.11 -13.70 44.94
CA GLU A 853 59.28 -14.51 43.71
C GLU A 853 58.54 -15.86 43.76
N ALA A 854 58.01 -16.25 44.94
CA ALA A 854 57.34 -17.53 45.16
C ALA A 854 55.81 -17.48 44.97
N ALA A 855 55.23 -16.31 44.68
CA ALA A 855 53.81 -16.22 44.33
C ALA A 855 53.63 -16.70 42.89
N PRO A 856 53.01 -17.87 42.64
CA PRO A 856 52.77 -18.30 41.27
C PRO A 856 51.82 -17.30 40.61
N ALA A 857 52.23 -16.72 39.49
CA ALA A 857 51.28 -16.15 38.55
C ALA A 857 50.19 -17.21 38.31
N ALA A 858 48.91 -16.82 38.37
CA ALA A 858 47.80 -17.75 38.18
C ALA A 858 48.08 -18.58 36.92
N ALA A 859 48.27 -19.87 37.12
CA ALA A 859 48.64 -20.79 36.06
C ALA A 859 47.50 -20.80 35.03
N GLU A 860 47.79 -20.46 33.77
CA GLU A 860 46.78 -20.59 32.71
C GLU A 860 46.28 -22.05 32.65
N PRO A 861 44.95 -22.25 32.55
CA PRO A 861 44.38 -23.59 32.52
C PRO A 861 44.83 -24.33 31.25
N LEU A 862 44.99 -25.65 31.37
CA LEU A 862 45.32 -26.48 30.22
C LEU A 862 44.08 -26.68 29.36
N ARG A 863 44.26 -26.54 28.04
CA ARG A 863 43.19 -26.71 27.06
C ARG A 863 43.33 -28.04 26.35
N PHE A 864 42.23 -28.80 26.30
CA PHE A 864 42.15 -30.06 25.56
C PHE A 864 40.91 -30.09 24.69
N ASP A 865 41.09 -30.47 23.42
CA ASP A 865 39.98 -30.82 22.54
C ASP A 865 39.46 -32.21 22.91
N GLN A 866 38.14 -32.33 23.08
CA GLN A 866 37.45 -33.58 23.35
C GLN A 866 36.23 -33.69 22.46
N PRO A 867 35.82 -34.89 22.00
CA PRO A 867 34.50 -35.07 21.44
C PRO A 867 33.45 -34.52 22.41
N CYS A 868 32.49 -33.71 21.95
CA CYS A 868 31.49 -33.11 22.83
C CYS A 868 30.63 -34.17 23.55
N SER A 869 30.59 -35.39 23.02
CA SER A 869 30.00 -36.57 23.68
C SER A 869 30.72 -37.01 24.96
N MET A 870 31.97 -36.59 25.16
CA MET A 870 32.84 -36.95 26.27
C MET A 870 32.94 -35.85 27.34
N VAL A 871 32.13 -34.80 27.24
CA VAL A 871 32.11 -33.68 28.19
C VAL A 871 30.70 -33.44 28.72
N ARG A 872 30.59 -32.75 29.85
CA ARG A 872 29.32 -32.25 30.39
C ARG A 872 29.47 -30.78 30.77
N LEU A 873 28.38 -30.02 30.68
CA LEU A 873 28.34 -28.68 31.24
C LEU A 873 28.18 -28.77 32.77
N ASP A 874 29.03 -28.07 33.51
CA ASP A 874 28.82 -27.81 34.91
C ASP A 874 27.93 -26.58 35.09
N ASN A 875 26.70 -26.79 35.55
CA ASN A 875 25.69 -25.74 35.70
C ASN A 875 26.06 -24.66 36.75
N ALA A 876 27.05 -24.92 37.62
CA ALA A 876 27.49 -23.93 38.61
C ALA A 876 28.53 -22.96 38.04
N SER A 877 29.40 -23.45 37.16
CA SER A 877 30.53 -22.70 36.59
C SER A 877 30.33 -22.31 35.13
N ASP A 878 29.29 -22.82 34.47
CA ASP A 878 29.09 -22.78 33.01
C ASP A 878 30.30 -23.31 32.21
N ALA A 879 31.19 -24.09 32.85
CA ALA A 879 32.36 -24.67 32.24
C ALA A 879 32.07 -26.08 31.70
N LEU A 880 32.70 -26.44 30.58
CA LEU A 880 32.72 -27.82 30.11
C LEU A 880 33.73 -28.61 30.93
N VAL A 881 33.25 -29.66 31.58
CA VAL A 881 34.09 -30.59 32.36
C VAL A 881 34.08 -31.97 31.70
N PRO A 882 35.24 -32.67 31.67
CA PRO A 882 35.33 -34.01 31.08
C PRO A 882 34.44 -35.01 31.83
N LEU A 883 33.87 -35.97 31.10
CA LEU A 883 33.33 -37.18 31.69
C LEU A 883 34.48 -38.03 32.25
N PRO A 884 34.23 -38.93 33.24
CA PRO A 884 35.27 -39.80 33.80
C PRO A 884 35.98 -40.69 32.78
N THR A 885 35.37 -40.90 31.61
CA THR A 885 35.91 -41.70 30.50
C THR A 885 36.64 -40.85 29.45
N ALA A 886 36.62 -39.52 29.54
CA ALA A 886 37.31 -38.64 28.60
C ALA A 886 38.83 -38.82 28.71
N LEU A 887 39.51 -38.90 27.57
CA LEU A 887 40.94 -39.15 27.49
C LEU A 887 41.64 -37.93 26.91
N CYS A 888 42.58 -37.37 27.67
CA CYS A 888 43.42 -36.25 27.29
C CYS A 888 44.80 -36.77 26.89
N GLU A 889 45.30 -36.29 25.75
CA GLU A 889 46.66 -36.59 25.30
C GLU A 889 47.64 -35.68 26.02
N VAL A 890 48.51 -36.27 26.85
CA VAL A 890 49.52 -35.51 27.61
C VAL A 890 50.90 -36.15 27.45
N PRO A 891 51.98 -35.34 27.42
CA PRO A 891 53.34 -35.85 27.49
C PRO A 891 53.61 -36.43 28.87
N VAL A 892 54.21 -37.63 28.89
CA VAL A 892 54.73 -38.26 30.11
C VAL A 892 56.23 -38.51 29.97
N ALA A 893 56.95 -38.37 31.08
CA ALA A 893 58.38 -38.66 31.13
C ALA A 893 58.63 -40.17 31.08
N THR A 894 59.52 -40.60 30.21
CA THR A 894 60.02 -41.98 30.16
C THR A 894 61.22 -42.16 31.09
N SER A 895 61.51 -43.40 31.48
CA SER A 895 62.68 -43.75 32.30
C SER A 895 64.04 -43.35 31.70
N PHE A 896 64.07 -42.89 30.45
CA PHE A 896 65.26 -42.45 29.73
C PHE A 896 65.34 -40.93 29.57
N GLY A 897 64.46 -40.16 30.22
CA GLY A 897 64.45 -38.69 30.14
C GLY A 897 63.83 -38.13 28.84
N LEU A 898 63.21 -38.97 28.01
CA LEU A 898 62.45 -38.55 26.82
C LEU A 898 60.96 -38.39 27.18
N THR A 899 60.27 -37.44 26.56
CA THR A 899 58.80 -37.30 26.66
C THR A 899 58.10 -38.11 25.56
N ARG A 900 56.94 -38.70 25.89
CA ARG A 900 56.05 -39.33 24.90
C ARG A 900 54.62 -39.00 25.24
N ASN A 901 53.82 -38.69 24.23
CA ASN A 901 52.38 -38.50 24.40
C ASN A 901 51.69 -39.82 24.78
N GLN A 902 50.84 -39.75 25.81
CA GLN A 902 49.96 -40.83 26.24
C GLN A 902 48.55 -40.29 26.47
N LEU A 903 47.55 -41.12 26.15
CA LEU A 903 46.17 -40.86 26.49
C LEU A 903 45.94 -41.30 27.95
N ILE A 904 45.65 -40.33 28.82
CA ILE A 904 45.22 -40.59 30.20
C ILE A 904 43.84 -40.00 30.42
N ARG A 905 43.13 -40.40 31.49
CA ARG A 905 41.83 -39.78 31.78
C ARG A 905 42.04 -38.29 32.06
N CYS A 906 41.24 -37.44 31.45
CA CYS A 906 41.34 -35.99 31.63
C CYS A 906 41.26 -35.57 33.11
N ILE A 907 40.46 -36.29 33.90
CA ILE A 907 40.33 -36.06 35.34
C ILE A 907 41.58 -36.41 36.17
N ASP A 908 42.52 -37.16 35.59
CA ASP A 908 43.79 -37.55 36.22
C ASP A 908 44.96 -36.65 35.79
N VAL A 909 44.71 -35.65 34.91
CA VAL A 909 45.71 -34.64 34.55
C VAL A 909 45.96 -33.76 35.76
N GLY A 910 47.24 -33.55 36.10
CA GLY A 910 47.66 -32.89 37.34
C GLY A 910 48.93 -32.06 37.14
N PRO A 911 49.47 -31.45 38.21
CA PRO A 911 50.57 -30.48 38.13
C PRO A 911 51.81 -30.98 37.39
N GLU A 912 52.17 -32.25 37.54
CA GLU A 912 53.34 -32.85 36.87
C GLU A 912 53.16 -32.92 35.34
N HIS A 913 51.96 -33.30 34.88
CA HIS A 913 51.61 -33.28 33.46
C HIS A 913 51.64 -31.85 32.91
N ALA A 914 51.15 -30.87 33.70
CA ALA A 914 51.16 -29.47 33.33
C ALA A 914 52.58 -28.92 33.14
N ALA A 915 53.51 -29.29 34.02
CA ALA A 915 54.90 -28.92 33.90
C ALA A 915 55.53 -29.47 32.61
N LEU A 916 55.25 -30.72 32.25
CA LEU A 916 55.73 -31.34 31.02
C LEU A 916 55.15 -30.69 29.76
N ILE A 917 53.84 -30.40 29.74
CA ILE A 917 53.17 -29.71 28.62
C ILE A 917 53.78 -28.33 28.40
N ARG A 918 53.99 -27.56 29.47
CA ARG A 918 54.58 -26.22 29.38
C ARG A 918 56.05 -26.26 28.96
N ALA A 919 56.82 -27.21 29.47
CA ALA A 919 58.21 -27.41 29.07
C ALA A 919 58.33 -27.77 27.58
N GLN A 920 57.43 -28.62 27.09
CA GLN A 920 57.36 -28.97 25.67
C GLN A 920 56.98 -27.76 24.81
N ALA A 921 55.93 -27.01 25.19
CA ALA A 921 55.53 -25.80 24.46
C ALA A 921 56.64 -24.74 24.43
N ALA A 922 57.38 -24.56 25.54
CA ALA A 922 58.53 -23.66 25.60
C ALA A 922 59.69 -24.13 24.70
N ALA A 923 59.94 -25.43 24.63
CA ALA A 923 60.94 -26.01 23.74
C ALA A 923 60.56 -25.83 22.25
N GLU A 924 59.30 -26.09 21.90
CA GLU A 924 58.77 -25.88 20.54
C GLU A 924 58.83 -24.39 20.14
N ALA A 925 58.49 -23.47 21.06
CA ALA A 925 58.61 -22.03 20.82
C ALA A 925 60.08 -21.58 20.64
N ALA A 926 61.00 -22.13 21.43
CA ALA A 926 62.43 -21.87 21.29
C ALA A 926 62.98 -22.42 19.98
N GLU A 927 62.52 -23.59 19.54
CA GLU A 927 62.90 -24.20 18.26
C GLU A 927 62.34 -23.41 17.06
N ALA A 928 61.09 -22.94 17.14
CA ALA A 928 60.49 -22.06 16.14
C ALA A 928 61.22 -20.71 16.06
N ALA A 929 61.57 -20.10 17.20
CA ALA A 929 62.36 -18.87 17.24
C ALA A 929 63.79 -19.07 16.69
N ALA A 930 64.39 -20.24 16.95
CA ALA A 930 65.68 -20.59 16.38
C ALA A 930 65.60 -20.81 14.86
N ALA A 931 64.53 -21.42 14.36
CA ALA A 931 64.28 -21.60 12.93
C ALA A 931 64.09 -20.26 12.19
N ASP A 932 63.33 -19.32 12.77
CA ASP A 932 63.11 -17.99 12.20
C ASP A 932 64.41 -17.14 12.17
N SER A 933 65.30 -17.34 13.16
CA SER A 933 66.62 -16.71 13.20
C SER A 933 67.63 -17.28 12.20
N SER A 934 67.32 -18.41 11.54
CA SER A 934 68.19 -19.07 10.56
C SER A 934 67.86 -18.72 9.09
N THR A 935 66.78 -17.96 8.85
CA THR A 935 66.35 -17.46 7.54
C THR A 935 66.60 -15.95 7.32
N GLY A 936 67.38 -15.32 8.20
CA GLY A 936 67.82 -13.91 8.09
C GLY A 936 69.14 -13.73 7.38
#